data_AF-A0A9P3E835-F1
#
_entry.id   AF-A0A9P3E835-F1
#
_cell.length_a   1.000
_cell.length_b   1.000
_cell.length_c   1.000
_cell.angle_alpha   90.00
_cell.angle_beta   90.00
_cell.angle_gamma   90.00
#
_symmetry.space_group_name_H-M   'P 1'
#
loop_
_entity.id
_entity.type
_entity.pdbx_description
1 polymer ?
#
loop_
_entity_poly.entity_id
_entity_poly.type
_entity_poly.pdbx_seq_one_letter_code
_entity_poly.pdbx_strand_id
1 'polypeptide(L)'
;MPGGDLEWIWAPYKGVGKGAEMSQIDYIYGLPALESGDGYTNAQALMNLLEAMLNVEYLYLRHASSRTTRSTTMSKDYGYHGHAPIVGFATVTMTWSKTALYFIQEYFCGWCSVTTRARTFGYYMSCQTVWIVMPVIVSIVLGRFISSALNREFALQVAYAEWASERESAERHDLDERKEHRPPSHLPASRPSRPRVRAFSFLEADASVLVTSSEPLESAHEELQYRVAAGEVRYIQSNPPDAGAWQAFLDQHEASLVAVTDTLIGSSRRSTSSAEHIALAARKLRIPINVSDLPDLSSFTFPSVHRFPGESGPSTLQVAVSTNGHGCRLAGRIRRDIATRLPSSVGAAVENVGKLRARAMSMSLPEEERRDISEDDVEMPLNTPVPQLGVAGASAGSGPVPSHGDAPMAGTSGDVTEAAEARLRRMRWVHQMSEYYSYDALSRLTPSAMDEALSTYSITTPPPALLPHHEGSAATTSQQGRIYLVGSGPGHPGLLTVAALHILRTATLILSDKLVPAEVLALIPKSTTLHIAKKFPGNAEGAQNEMMELALAGAQKGEVVVRLKQGDPFVYGRGGEEVLYFREHGFESTVIPGVSSALAGPLMMGIPVTQRGVAESLILCTGVGRQGRAVQLPGYIKSRTLLVLMGVARIASIVDVLTSATSRGRDGTAYPKQLPIAVVERASSPDQRVVLSTLEHIEEALRSMEERPPGMMVIGWAALALEGKGRVDVLDGADEAQVVQEWLGGEAWKVREGLSDEWKELLGSVEV
;
A
#
# COMPACT_ATOMS: atom_id res chain seq x y z
N MET A 1 -41.65 49.10 40.82
CA MET A 1 -41.12 49.49 42.13
C MET A 1 -40.07 50.57 41.90
N PRO A 2 -39.99 51.64 42.72
CA PRO A 2 -38.86 52.55 42.66
C PRO A 2 -37.60 51.77 43.08
N GLY A 3 -36.59 51.74 42.21
CA GLY A 3 -35.37 50.95 42.39
C GLY A 3 -34.50 51.54 43.50
N GLY A 4 -33.89 50.67 44.32
CA GLY A 4 -32.97 51.07 45.38
C GLY A 4 -31.61 51.54 44.86
N ASP A 5 -30.60 51.50 45.73
CA ASP A 5 -29.26 52.14 45.63
C ASP A 5 -28.40 51.82 44.39
N LEU A 6 -28.89 51.01 43.45
CA LEU A 6 -28.23 50.67 42.17
C LEU A 6 -28.93 51.28 40.94
N GLU A 7 -29.93 52.15 41.11
CA GLU A 7 -30.66 52.80 40.01
C GLU A 7 -29.72 53.61 39.07
N TRP A 8 -28.58 54.09 39.56
CA TRP A 8 -27.60 54.85 38.75
C TRP A 8 -26.84 54.00 37.71
N ILE A 9 -26.81 52.67 37.86
CA ILE A 9 -26.20 51.75 36.87
C ILE A 9 -27.18 51.46 35.72
N TRP A 10 -28.49 51.60 35.98
CA TRP A 10 -29.57 51.27 35.06
C TRP A 10 -30.51 52.43 34.76
N ALA A 11 -30.13 53.66 35.08
CA ALA A 11 -30.91 54.84 34.73
C ALA A 11 -30.91 54.96 33.19
N PRO A 12 -32.04 54.72 32.50
CA PRO A 12 -32.13 55.09 31.10
C PRO A 12 -32.02 56.60 31.09
N TYR A 13 -31.00 57.13 30.42
CA TYR A 13 -30.71 58.55 30.28
C TYR A 13 -32.00 59.39 30.30
N LYS A 14 -32.28 60.06 31.44
CA LYS A 14 -33.34 61.07 31.52
C LYS A 14 -32.87 62.30 30.76
N GLY A 15 -32.93 62.22 29.45
CA GLY A 15 -32.84 63.34 28.53
C GLY A 15 -34.13 64.14 28.58
N VAL A 16 -34.02 65.37 29.08
CA VAL A 16 -35.06 66.38 29.10
C VAL A 16 -35.46 66.72 27.65
N GLY A 17 -36.75 66.57 27.32
CA GLY A 17 -37.38 67.24 26.18
C GLY A 17 -37.63 66.37 24.94
N LYS A 18 -38.91 66.31 24.57
CA LYS A 18 -39.53 65.80 23.32
C LYS A 18 -38.54 65.43 22.20
N GLY A 19 -38.37 64.11 21.99
CA GLY A 19 -37.56 63.53 20.92
C GLY A 19 -36.67 62.41 21.45
N ALA A 20 -37.27 61.33 21.95
CA ALA A 20 -36.54 60.18 22.49
C ALA A 20 -36.07 59.27 21.34
N GLU A 21 -34.93 59.57 20.73
CA GLU A 21 -34.39 58.83 19.58
C GLU A 21 -33.25 57.84 19.92
N MET A 22 -32.86 57.66 21.17
CA MET A 22 -31.77 56.70 21.52
C MET A 22 -32.17 55.51 22.38
N SER A 23 -33.32 55.54 23.08
CA SER A 23 -33.79 54.40 23.88
C SER A 23 -34.60 53.38 23.09
N GLN A 24 -34.89 53.66 21.82
CA GLN A 24 -35.57 52.75 20.91
C GLN A 24 -34.59 51.86 20.12
N ILE A 25 -33.30 52.18 20.13
CA ILE A 25 -32.31 51.49 19.29
C ILE A 25 -32.07 50.05 19.74
N ASP A 26 -32.33 49.65 20.99
CA ASP A 26 -32.11 48.25 21.40
C ASP A 26 -33.39 47.43 21.60
N TYR A 27 -34.58 48.06 21.69
CA TYR A 27 -35.85 47.33 21.89
C TYR A 27 -36.59 47.01 20.57
N ILE A 28 -36.11 47.53 19.43
CA ILE A 28 -36.78 47.43 18.11
C ILE A 28 -36.33 46.21 17.27
N TYR A 29 -35.25 45.51 17.62
CA TYR A 29 -34.62 44.59 16.67
C TYR A 29 -35.16 43.15 16.63
N GLY A 30 -36.09 42.74 17.49
CA GLY A 30 -36.49 41.33 17.58
C GLY A 30 -37.81 40.99 16.89
N LEU A 31 -38.92 41.26 17.58
CA LEU A 31 -40.25 40.75 17.22
C LEU A 31 -40.98 41.62 16.19
N PRO A 32 -41.03 42.96 16.34
CA PRO A 32 -41.76 43.82 15.38
C PRO A 32 -41.12 43.89 13.99
N ALA A 33 -39.78 43.78 13.91
CA ALA A 33 -39.03 43.72 12.65
C ALA A 33 -39.24 42.38 11.90
N LEU A 34 -39.39 41.29 12.65
CA LEU A 34 -39.72 39.97 12.13
C LEU A 34 -41.15 39.93 11.58
N GLU A 35 -42.08 40.53 12.32
CA GLU A 35 -43.50 40.65 11.92
C GLU A 35 -43.70 41.60 10.73
N SER A 36 -42.81 42.58 10.52
CA SER A 36 -42.88 43.52 9.40
C SER A 36 -42.13 43.09 8.13
N GLY A 37 -41.43 41.94 8.16
CA GLY A 37 -40.71 41.40 7.00
C GLY A 37 -39.43 42.16 6.64
N ASP A 38 -38.87 42.95 7.56
CA ASP A 38 -37.60 43.66 7.34
C ASP A 38 -36.42 42.70 7.50
N GLY A 39 -36.03 42.08 6.39
CA GLY A 39 -34.96 41.08 6.34
C GLY A 39 -33.62 41.56 6.89
N TYR A 40 -33.35 42.87 6.87
CA TYR A 40 -32.07 43.44 7.30
C TYR A 40 -31.95 43.47 8.83
N THR A 41 -32.96 44.04 9.47
CA THR A 41 -33.08 44.16 10.93
C THR A 41 -33.14 42.76 11.59
N ASN A 42 -33.78 41.80 10.92
CA ASN A 42 -33.81 40.40 11.35
C ASN A 42 -32.45 39.70 11.27
N ALA A 43 -31.68 39.92 10.21
CA ALA A 43 -30.33 39.36 10.07
C ALA A 43 -29.39 39.89 11.16
N GLN A 44 -29.52 41.16 11.51
CA GLN A 44 -28.72 41.79 12.56
C GLN A 44 -29.04 41.26 13.95
N ALA A 45 -30.32 41.07 14.28
CA ALA A 45 -30.74 40.48 15.55
C ALA A 45 -30.27 39.02 15.69
N LEU A 46 -30.33 38.25 14.60
CA LEU A 46 -29.80 36.89 14.55
C LEU A 46 -28.28 36.86 14.79
N MET A 47 -27.52 37.77 14.18
CA MET A 47 -26.07 37.89 14.38
C MET A 47 -25.71 38.25 15.83
N ASN A 48 -26.48 39.13 16.48
CA ASN A 48 -26.30 39.44 17.91
C ASN A 48 -26.53 38.22 18.80
N LEU A 49 -27.55 37.41 18.51
CA LEU A 49 -27.85 36.20 19.27
C LEU A 49 -26.71 35.18 19.14
N LEU A 50 -26.24 34.95 17.91
CA LEU A 50 -25.15 34.01 17.63
C LEU A 50 -23.83 34.46 18.28
N GLU A 51 -23.50 35.75 18.19
CA GLU A 51 -22.31 36.31 18.84
C GLU A 51 -22.38 36.18 20.37
N ALA A 52 -23.56 36.37 20.98
CA ALA A 52 -23.75 36.16 22.41
C ALA A 52 -23.57 34.68 22.80
N MET A 53 -24.09 33.75 22.00
CA MET A 53 -23.91 32.31 22.23
C MET A 53 -22.42 31.91 22.15
N LEU A 54 -21.69 32.39 21.13
CA LEU A 54 -20.26 32.11 20.97
C LEU A 54 -19.43 32.73 22.10
N ASN A 55 -19.81 33.90 22.61
CA ASN A 55 -19.16 34.50 23.78
C ASN A 55 -19.36 33.67 25.05
N VAL A 56 -20.57 33.17 25.29
CA VAL A 56 -20.88 32.29 26.43
C VAL A 56 -20.10 30.97 26.29
N GLU A 57 -20.05 30.40 25.09
CA GLU A 57 -19.27 29.20 24.81
C GLU A 57 -17.77 29.45 25.01
N TYR A 58 -17.22 30.55 24.51
CA TYR A 58 -15.82 30.93 24.73
C TYR A 58 -15.49 31.05 26.22
N LEU A 59 -16.33 31.72 27.00
CA LEU A 59 -16.16 31.85 28.44
C LEU A 59 -16.27 30.51 29.16
N TYR A 60 -17.20 29.65 28.74
CA TYR A 60 -17.34 28.29 29.25
C TYR A 60 -16.09 27.45 28.97
N LEU A 61 -15.62 27.41 27.72
CA LEU A 61 -14.43 26.66 27.32
C LEU A 61 -13.18 27.18 28.07
N ARG A 62 -13.01 28.50 28.18
CA ARG A 62 -11.89 29.12 28.90
C ARG A 62 -11.92 28.85 30.40
N HIS A 63 -13.10 28.83 31.02
CA HIS A 63 -13.25 28.62 32.47
C HIS A 63 -13.24 27.14 32.86
N ALA A 64 -13.85 26.26 32.06
CA ALA A 64 -13.76 24.81 32.22
C ALA A 64 -12.30 24.35 32.10
N SER A 65 -11.55 24.94 31.17
CA SER A 65 -10.12 24.73 30.97
C SER A 65 -9.26 25.11 32.20
N SER A 66 -9.70 26.05 33.06
CA SER A 66 -8.96 26.45 34.27
C SER A 66 -9.29 25.60 35.52
N ARG A 67 -10.38 24.82 35.49
CA ARG A 67 -10.83 23.99 36.63
C ARG A 67 -10.23 22.58 36.63
N THR A 68 -9.85 22.05 35.46
CA THR A 68 -9.29 20.70 35.30
C THR A 68 -7.85 20.57 35.83
N THR A 69 -7.18 21.67 36.16
CA THR A 69 -5.81 21.69 36.72
C THR A 69 -5.69 21.36 38.22
N ARG A 70 -6.75 20.87 38.88
CA ARG A 70 -6.70 20.57 40.33
C ARG A 70 -7.25 19.21 40.79
N SER A 71 -7.60 18.30 39.88
CA SER A 71 -8.06 16.95 40.27
C SER A 71 -7.23 15.85 39.62
N THR A 72 -6.52 15.11 40.47
CA THR A 72 -5.88 13.84 40.18
C THR A 72 -6.94 12.77 39.92
N THR A 73 -7.31 12.53 38.66
CA THR A 73 -7.81 11.23 38.17
C THR A 73 -7.95 11.26 36.64
N MET A 74 -7.41 10.24 36.00
CA MET A 74 -7.43 10.05 34.54
C MET A 74 -8.87 9.94 34.02
N SER A 75 -9.24 10.82 33.09
CA SER A 75 -10.33 10.62 32.13
C SER A 75 -10.05 11.41 30.84
N LYS A 76 -10.63 10.92 29.74
CA LYS A 76 -10.16 10.96 28.35
C LYS A 76 -10.42 12.23 27.52
N ASP A 77 -10.80 13.37 28.09
CA ASP A 77 -11.27 14.50 27.27
C ASP A 77 -10.21 15.61 27.09
N TYR A 78 -9.28 15.38 26.18
CA TYR A 78 -8.21 16.33 25.79
C TYR A 78 -8.63 17.39 24.74
N GLY A 79 -9.92 17.67 24.54
CA GLY A 79 -10.38 18.58 23.46
C GLY A 79 -10.36 20.08 23.79
N TYR A 80 -10.54 20.47 25.04
CA TYR A 80 -11.03 21.84 25.36
C TYR A 80 -10.03 22.99 25.15
N HIS A 81 -8.71 22.74 25.11
CA HIS A 81 -7.71 23.81 25.04
C HIS A 81 -7.53 24.42 23.63
N GLY A 82 -7.79 23.67 22.56
CA GLY A 82 -7.63 24.15 21.18
C GLY A 82 -8.87 24.86 20.63
N HIS A 83 -10.06 24.55 21.16
CA HIS A 83 -11.32 25.09 20.65
C HIS A 83 -11.59 26.53 21.13
N ALA A 84 -11.14 26.93 22.32
CA ALA A 84 -11.42 28.27 22.85
C ALA A 84 -10.83 29.40 21.97
N PRO A 85 -9.59 29.34 21.46
CA PRO A 85 -9.09 30.32 20.49
C PRO A 85 -9.91 30.37 19.20
N ILE A 86 -10.39 29.22 18.69
CA ILE A 86 -11.19 29.16 17.46
C ILE A 86 -12.56 29.82 17.67
N VAL A 87 -13.23 29.51 18.78
CA VAL A 87 -14.51 30.16 19.15
C VAL A 87 -14.31 31.65 19.37
N GLY A 88 -13.22 32.06 20.03
CA GLY A 88 -12.86 33.47 20.19
C GLY A 88 -12.65 34.20 18.86
N PHE A 89 -11.98 33.56 17.89
CA PHE A 89 -11.79 34.12 16.54
C PHE A 89 -13.12 34.25 15.78
N ALA A 90 -14.00 33.24 15.88
CA ALA A 90 -15.32 33.25 15.28
C ALA A 90 -16.19 34.40 15.84
N THR A 91 -16.18 34.61 17.16
CA THR A 91 -16.86 35.75 17.80
C THR A 91 -16.39 37.08 17.21
N VAL A 92 -15.07 37.29 17.13
CA VAL A 92 -14.49 38.55 16.62
C VAL A 92 -14.87 38.78 15.15
N THR A 93 -14.92 37.71 14.35
CA THR A 93 -15.36 37.76 12.95
C THR A 93 -16.85 38.09 12.81
N MET A 94 -17.70 37.59 13.72
CA MET A 94 -19.12 37.96 13.79
C MET A 94 -19.30 39.43 14.17
N THR A 95 -18.52 39.94 15.14
CA THR A 95 -18.55 41.37 15.51
C THR A 95 -18.23 42.24 14.29
N TRP A 96 -17.21 41.88 13.52
CA TRP A 96 -16.82 42.56 12.27
C TRP A 96 -17.94 42.58 11.23
N SER A 97 -18.55 41.41 10.98
CA SER A 97 -19.63 41.25 10.01
C SER A 97 -20.85 42.11 10.39
N LYS A 98 -21.14 42.21 11.68
CA LYS A 98 -22.19 43.07 12.22
C LYS A 98 -21.87 44.56 12.11
N THR A 99 -20.62 44.97 12.40
CA THR A 99 -20.18 46.36 12.22
C THR A 99 -20.27 46.80 10.75
N ALA A 100 -19.94 45.91 9.81
CA ALA A 100 -20.12 46.16 8.38
C ALA A 100 -21.59 46.33 7.99
N LEU A 101 -22.50 45.52 8.56
CA LEU A 101 -23.95 45.70 8.41
C LEU A 101 -24.39 47.08 8.93
N TYR A 102 -24.06 47.46 10.17
CA TYR A 102 -24.40 48.79 10.68
C TYR A 102 -23.98 49.94 9.75
N PHE A 103 -22.78 49.84 9.17
CA PHE A 103 -22.29 50.83 8.23
C PHE A 103 -23.06 50.85 6.91
N ILE A 104 -23.38 49.68 6.36
CA ILE A 104 -24.16 49.52 5.12
C ILE A 104 -25.58 50.07 5.32
N GLN A 105 -26.22 49.78 6.45
CA GLN A 105 -27.55 50.30 6.78
C GLN A 105 -27.55 51.83 6.79
N GLU A 106 -26.62 52.44 7.53
CA GLU A 106 -26.49 53.90 7.60
C GLU A 106 -26.20 54.53 6.23
N TYR A 107 -25.34 53.89 5.43
CA TYR A 107 -25.04 54.34 4.07
C TYR A 107 -26.30 54.36 3.17
N PHE A 108 -27.09 53.28 3.18
CA PHE A 108 -28.31 53.18 2.36
C PHE A 108 -29.49 53.98 2.92
N CYS A 109 -29.51 54.26 4.22
CA CYS A 109 -30.48 55.17 4.85
C CYS A 109 -30.09 56.65 4.70
N GLY A 110 -29.02 56.97 3.95
CA GLY A 110 -28.60 58.34 3.69
C GLY A 110 -28.12 59.08 4.94
N TRP A 111 -27.56 58.34 5.92
CA TRP A 111 -27.08 58.88 7.20
C TRP A 111 -28.17 59.58 8.03
N CYS A 112 -29.44 59.25 7.80
CA CYS A 112 -30.57 59.93 8.42
C CYS A 112 -30.50 59.97 9.96
N SER A 113 -29.87 58.97 10.58
CA SER A 113 -29.68 58.85 12.05
C SER A 113 -28.55 59.72 12.61
N VAL A 114 -27.59 60.13 11.77
CA VAL A 114 -26.34 60.78 12.21
C VAL A 114 -26.29 62.27 11.86
N THR A 115 -27.19 62.75 11.01
CA THR A 115 -27.10 64.06 10.34
C THR A 115 -27.57 65.29 11.13
N THR A 116 -28.08 65.18 12.36
CA THR A 116 -28.66 66.37 13.02
C THR A 116 -27.67 67.23 13.84
N ARG A 117 -26.51 66.72 14.29
CA ARG A 117 -25.48 67.52 15.01
C ARG A 117 -24.06 66.95 14.86
N ALA A 118 -23.06 67.81 14.63
CA ALA A 118 -21.64 67.45 14.54
C ALA A 118 -21.09 66.70 15.77
N ARG A 119 -21.65 66.95 16.96
CA ARG A 119 -21.31 66.20 18.18
C ARG A 119 -21.77 64.74 18.11
N THR A 120 -22.95 64.47 17.57
CA THR A 120 -23.51 63.13 17.44
C THR A 120 -22.72 62.31 16.41
N PHE A 121 -22.28 62.95 15.33
CA PHE A 121 -21.37 62.36 14.35
C PHE A 121 -20.01 61.99 14.97
N GLY A 122 -19.44 62.86 15.81
CA GLY A 122 -18.20 62.57 16.54
C GLY A 122 -18.33 61.36 17.48
N TYR A 123 -19.44 61.26 18.23
CA TYR A 123 -19.71 60.10 19.07
C TYR A 123 -19.90 58.82 18.26
N TYR A 124 -20.67 58.87 17.18
CA TYR A 124 -20.86 57.75 16.26
C TYR A 124 -19.52 57.24 15.70
N MET A 125 -18.70 58.15 15.16
CA MET A 125 -17.37 57.80 14.64
C MET A 125 -16.46 57.24 15.73
N SER A 126 -16.49 57.77 16.95
CA SER A 126 -15.68 57.25 18.05
C SER A 126 -16.09 55.83 18.49
N CYS A 127 -17.39 55.56 18.60
CA CYS A 127 -17.90 54.23 18.92
C CYS A 127 -17.57 53.24 17.80
N GLN A 128 -17.78 53.61 16.54
CA GLN A 128 -17.44 52.76 15.40
C GLN A 128 -15.93 52.50 15.31
N THR A 129 -15.09 53.50 15.61
CA THR A 129 -13.64 53.33 15.66
C THR A 129 -13.25 52.30 16.72
N VAL A 130 -13.84 52.35 17.91
CA VAL A 130 -13.59 51.33 18.96
C VAL A 130 -14.07 49.94 18.53
N TRP A 131 -15.23 49.87 17.87
CA TRP A 131 -15.81 48.62 17.36
C TRP A 131 -15.10 48.03 16.13
N ILE A 132 -14.22 48.79 15.50
CA ILE A 132 -13.32 48.30 14.43
C ILE A 132 -11.95 47.97 15.01
N VAL A 133 -11.34 48.90 15.75
CA VAL A 133 -9.97 48.77 16.25
C VAL A 133 -9.83 47.64 17.28
N MET A 134 -10.80 47.49 18.19
CA MET A 134 -10.70 46.48 19.24
C MET A 134 -10.78 45.05 18.67
N PRO A 135 -11.75 44.72 17.80
CA PRO A 135 -11.75 43.45 17.06
C PRO A 135 -10.49 43.20 16.23
N VAL A 136 -9.94 44.21 15.53
CA VAL A 136 -8.66 44.08 14.79
C VAL A 136 -7.52 43.66 15.71
N ILE A 137 -7.35 44.35 16.84
CA ILE A 137 -6.28 44.05 17.78
C ILE A 137 -6.46 42.64 18.33
N VAL A 138 -7.69 42.26 18.70
CA VAL A 138 -7.98 40.91 19.19
C VAL A 138 -7.71 39.86 18.10
N SER A 139 -8.11 40.08 16.84
CA SER A 139 -7.81 39.19 15.71
C SER A 139 -6.30 39.03 15.48
N ILE A 140 -5.52 40.11 15.57
CA ILE A 140 -4.06 40.05 15.42
C ILE A 140 -3.43 39.26 16.57
N VAL A 141 -3.89 39.50 17.81
CA VAL A 141 -3.36 38.80 19.00
C VAL A 141 -3.75 37.31 18.99
N LEU A 142 -5.01 36.99 18.73
CA LEU A 142 -5.48 35.60 18.61
C LEU A 142 -4.84 34.92 17.41
N GLY A 143 -4.74 35.61 16.26
CA GLY A 143 -4.11 35.10 15.04
C GLY A 143 -2.64 34.80 15.25
N ARG A 144 -1.89 35.66 15.94
CA ARG A 144 -0.50 35.38 16.35
C ARG A 144 -0.40 34.21 17.31
N PHE A 145 -1.34 34.07 18.24
CA PHE A 145 -1.37 32.93 19.16
C PHE A 145 -1.67 31.62 18.43
N ILE A 146 -2.65 31.60 17.52
CA ILE A 146 -3.00 30.46 16.68
C ILE A 146 -1.84 30.11 15.74
N SER A 147 -1.27 31.11 15.06
CA SER A 147 -0.10 30.94 14.18
C SER A 147 1.13 30.48 14.96
N SER A 148 1.39 30.99 16.17
CA SER A 148 2.49 30.50 17.00
C SER A 148 2.23 29.08 17.53
N ALA A 149 0.97 28.70 17.77
CA ALA A 149 0.61 27.34 18.16
C ALA A 149 0.75 26.36 16.98
N LEU A 150 0.40 26.79 15.77
CA LEU A 150 0.57 26.01 14.53
C LEU A 150 2.05 25.93 14.10
N ASN A 151 2.80 27.04 14.14
CA ASN A 151 4.21 27.09 13.75
C ASN A 151 5.15 26.38 14.74
N ARG A 152 4.73 26.19 16.00
CA ARG A 152 5.46 25.35 16.96
C ARG A 152 5.52 23.88 16.54
N GLU A 153 4.73 23.43 15.56
CA GLU A 153 4.82 22.06 15.03
C GLU A 153 5.98 21.86 14.05
N PHE A 154 6.65 22.91 13.56
CA PHE A 154 7.59 22.79 12.42
C PHE A 154 9.03 23.29 12.64
N ALA A 155 9.37 23.91 13.77
CA ALA A 155 10.70 24.50 13.96
C ALA A 155 11.46 23.90 15.16
N LEU A 156 12.60 23.25 14.88
CA LEU A 156 13.63 22.71 15.79
C LEU A 156 13.36 21.38 16.53
N GLN A 157 13.77 20.27 15.91
CA GLN A 157 13.77 18.91 16.47
C GLN A 157 15.07 18.62 17.25
N VAL A 158 15.11 18.79 18.58
CA VAL A 158 16.31 18.64 19.44
C VAL A 158 16.40 17.28 20.15
N ALA A 159 17.15 16.34 19.57
CA ALA A 159 17.31 15.01 20.14
C ALA A 159 18.37 14.90 21.27
N TYR A 160 17.90 14.89 22.53
CA TYR A 160 18.70 14.49 23.70
C TYR A 160 19.29 13.07 23.53
N ALA A 161 20.53 12.83 23.93
CA ALA A 161 21.10 11.49 24.05
C ALA A 161 22.27 11.54 25.04
N GLU A 162 22.13 10.89 26.20
CA GLU A 162 23.25 10.75 27.13
C GLU A 162 23.86 9.34 27.00
N TRP A 163 25.19 9.25 27.11
CA TRP A 163 25.97 8.01 27.02
C TRP A 163 26.79 7.81 28.30
N ALA A 164 26.99 6.54 28.69
CA ALA A 164 27.90 6.14 29.75
C ALA A 164 29.14 5.44 29.13
N SER A 165 30.33 5.78 29.63
CA SER A 165 31.61 5.35 29.07
C SER A 165 31.74 3.82 28.93
N GLU A 166 32.11 3.36 27.73
CA GLU A 166 32.44 1.95 27.43
C GLU A 166 33.67 1.43 28.21
N ARG A 167 34.49 2.31 28.82
CA ARG A 167 35.71 1.91 29.56
C ARG A 167 35.41 1.01 30.77
N GLU A 168 34.27 1.16 31.44
CA GLU A 168 33.91 0.30 32.58
C GLU A 168 33.41 -1.10 32.18
N SER A 169 32.98 -1.28 30.92
CA SER A 169 32.50 -2.57 30.42
C SER A 169 33.67 -3.43 29.88
N ALA A 170 34.69 -2.79 29.29
CA ALA A 170 35.90 -3.46 28.82
C ALA A 170 36.72 -4.05 29.99
N GLU A 171 36.88 -3.33 31.10
CA GLU A 171 37.62 -3.81 32.28
C GLU A 171 36.93 -5.00 32.98
N ARG A 172 35.61 -5.18 32.83
CA ARG A 172 34.87 -6.32 33.40
C ARG A 172 34.80 -7.53 32.47
N HIS A 173 34.79 -7.32 31.15
CA HIS A 173 34.89 -8.43 30.19
C HIS A 173 36.24 -9.16 30.33
N ASP A 174 37.33 -8.42 30.59
CA ASP A 174 38.66 -8.98 30.88
C ASP A 174 38.73 -9.78 32.20
N LEU A 175 37.79 -9.55 33.13
CA LEU A 175 37.68 -10.30 34.39
C LEU A 175 36.85 -11.59 34.24
N ASP A 176 35.85 -11.60 33.37
CA ASP A 176 35.02 -12.80 33.10
C ASP A 176 35.65 -13.74 32.05
N GLU A 177 36.45 -13.23 31.11
CA GLU A 177 37.12 -14.05 30.07
C GLU A 177 38.31 -14.88 30.60
N ARG A 178 38.77 -14.67 31.84
CA ARG A 178 39.80 -15.52 32.47
C ARG A 178 39.34 -16.95 32.79
N LYS A 179 38.11 -17.34 32.46
CA LYS A 179 37.55 -18.67 32.79
C LYS A 179 37.34 -19.65 31.64
N GLU A 180 37.58 -19.32 30.38
CA GLU A 180 37.43 -20.33 29.31
C GLU A 180 38.50 -20.19 28.21
N HIS A 181 39.28 -21.26 28.03
CA HIS A 181 40.34 -21.37 27.03
C HIS A 181 39.74 -21.61 25.63
N ARG A 182 39.84 -20.63 24.71
CA ARG A 182 39.90 -20.86 23.25
C ARG A 182 40.75 -19.78 22.55
N PRO A 183 41.49 -20.13 21.47
CA PRO A 183 42.41 -19.22 20.77
C PRO A 183 41.69 -18.25 19.82
N PRO A 184 42.35 -17.14 19.39
CA PRO A 184 41.67 -15.97 18.85
C PRO A 184 41.39 -16.11 17.34
N SER A 185 40.14 -15.88 16.94
CA SER A 185 39.79 -15.63 15.55
C SER A 185 38.86 -14.43 15.47
N HIS A 186 39.38 -13.34 14.91
CA HIS A 186 38.68 -12.14 14.43
C HIS A 186 37.86 -11.33 15.46
N LEU A 187 38.36 -10.13 15.76
CA LEU A 187 37.68 -9.04 16.46
C LEU A 187 36.22 -8.89 15.99
N PRO A 188 35.20 -9.03 16.86
CA PRO A 188 33.85 -8.67 16.50
C PRO A 188 33.73 -7.14 16.47
N ALA A 189 33.24 -6.61 15.34
CA ALA A 189 32.84 -5.22 15.24
C ALA A 189 31.91 -4.85 16.41
N SER A 190 32.25 -3.79 17.14
CA SER A 190 31.54 -3.35 18.35
C SER A 190 30.06 -3.10 18.06
N ARG A 191 29.19 -3.61 18.94
CA ARG A 191 27.74 -3.36 18.86
C ARG A 191 27.47 -1.85 18.88
N PRO A 192 26.50 -1.36 18.10
CA PRO A 192 26.16 0.05 18.15
C PRO A 192 25.66 0.50 19.52
N SER A 193 26.26 1.56 20.08
CA SER A 193 25.73 2.22 21.25
C SER A 193 24.36 2.84 20.91
N ARG A 194 23.36 2.65 21.77
CA ARG A 194 21.98 3.15 21.54
C ARG A 194 21.87 4.67 21.31
N PRO A 195 22.67 5.53 21.99
CA PRO A 195 22.73 6.96 21.71
C PRO A 195 23.09 7.26 20.25
N ARG A 196 24.04 6.51 19.67
CA ARG A 196 24.45 6.64 18.26
C ARG A 196 23.29 6.35 17.31
N VAL A 197 22.52 5.31 17.59
CA VAL A 197 21.39 4.89 16.74
C VAL A 197 20.29 5.97 16.72
N ARG A 198 19.97 6.60 17.85
CA ARG A 198 18.95 7.65 17.90
C ARG A 198 19.40 8.94 17.24
N ALA A 199 20.60 9.42 17.57
CA ALA A 199 21.14 10.64 16.96
C ALA A 199 21.16 10.51 15.42
N PHE A 200 21.55 9.34 14.91
CA PHE A 200 21.53 9.07 13.48
C PHE A 200 20.11 9.06 12.88
N SER A 201 19.13 8.42 13.53
CA SER A 201 17.73 8.46 13.06
C SER A 201 17.16 9.87 12.97
N PHE A 202 17.62 10.80 13.82
CA PHE A 202 17.22 12.20 13.76
C PHE A 202 17.94 12.95 12.64
N LEU A 203 19.24 12.72 12.45
CA LEU A 203 19.96 13.29 11.30
C LEU A 203 19.39 12.82 9.96
N GLU A 204 18.99 11.54 9.85
CA GLU A 204 18.31 11.00 8.66
C GLU A 204 16.92 11.62 8.42
N ALA A 205 16.35 12.27 9.44
CA ALA A 205 15.10 13.02 9.35
C ALA A 205 15.36 14.53 9.16
N ASP A 206 16.59 14.92 8.81
CA ASP A 206 17.02 16.30 8.60
C ASP A 206 16.85 17.19 9.85
N ALA A 207 16.89 16.58 11.03
CA ALA A 207 16.77 17.26 12.31
C ALA A 207 18.10 17.92 12.74
N SER A 208 17.99 19.09 13.38
CA SER A 208 19.12 19.70 14.10
C SER A 208 19.36 19.01 15.43
N VAL A 209 20.31 18.08 15.48
CA VAL A 209 20.55 17.24 16.65
C VAL A 209 21.45 17.93 17.68
N LEU A 210 20.95 18.04 18.92
CA LEU A 210 21.72 18.46 20.10
C LEU A 210 21.82 17.31 21.10
N VAL A 211 23.03 16.76 21.25
CA VAL A 211 23.36 15.71 22.20
C VAL A 211 23.92 16.32 23.48
N THR A 212 23.51 15.81 24.64
CA THR A 212 24.06 16.23 25.93
C THR A 212 24.24 15.08 26.89
N SER A 213 25.32 15.12 27.64
CA SER A 213 25.71 14.11 28.61
C SER A 213 26.47 14.73 29.78
N SER A 214 26.48 14.05 30.92
CA SER A 214 27.37 14.35 32.04
C SER A 214 28.86 14.17 31.71
N GLU A 215 29.19 13.30 30.77
CA GLU A 215 30.56 12.97 30.37
C GLU A 215 31.07 13.94 29.28
N PRO A 216 32.39 14.09 29.11
CA PRO A 216 32.96 14.92 28.05
C PRO A 216 32.91 14.21 26.68
N LEU A 217 33.06 14.94 25.56
CA LEU A 217 32.87 14.41 24.20
C LEU A 217 33.89 13.34 23.81
N GLU A 218 35.12 13.43 24.31
CA GLU A 218 36.19 12.42 24.13
C GLU A 218 35.80 11.08 24.75
N SER A 219 34.88 11.16 25.70
CA SER A 219 33.92 10.15 26.08
C SER A 219 33.51 9.26 24.92
N ALA A 220 32.71 9.88 24.05
CA ALA A 220 31.72 9.26 23.20
C ALA A 220 32.31 8.36 22.11
N HIS A 221 31.44 7.53 21.52
CA HIS A 221 31.81 6.70 20.38
C HIS A 221 32.37 7.55 19.21
N GLU A 222 33.41 7.04 18.53
CA GLU A 222 34.17 7.74 17.48
C GLU A 222 33.27 8.40 16.41
N GLU A 223 32.24 7.70 15.94
CA GLU A 223 31.24 8.24 14.99
C GLU A 223 30.54 9.53 15.49
N LEU A 224 30.21 9.63 16.78
CA LEU A 224 29.59 10.85 17.32
C LEU A 224 30.60 12.00 17.37
N GLN A 225 31.86 11.70 17.75
CA GLN A 225 32.94 12.69 17.73
C GLN A 225 33.18 13.22 16.31
N TYR A 226 33.19 12.33 15.31
CA TYR A 226 33.33 12.69 13.90
C TYR A 226 32.22 13.64 13.45
N ARG A 227 30.95 13.36 13.78
CA ARG A 227 29.81 14.20 13.37
C ARG A 227 29.74 15.55 14.08
N VAL A 228 30.18 15.60 15.33
CA VAL A 228 30.34 16.88 16.03
C VAL A 228 31.45 17.70 15.37
N ALA A 229 32.57 17.07 14.99
CA ALA A 229 33.65 17.73 14.26
C ALA A 229 33.22 18.19 12.85
N ALA A 230 32.33 17.44 12.19
CA ALA A 230 31.74 17.80 10.91
C ALA A 230 30.67 18.91 11.02
N GLY A 231 30.26 19.29 12.24
CA GLY A 231 29.24 20.31 12.50
C GLY A 231 27.79 19.82 12.28
N GLU A 232 27.59 18.51 12.06
CA GLU A 232 26.26 17.91 11.87
C GLU A 232 25.50 17.77 13.20
N VAL A 233 26.23 17.59 14.31
CA VAL A 233 25.66 17.40 15.65
C VAL A 233 26.25 18.43 16.60
N ARG A 234 25.39 19.09 17.40
CA ARG A 234 25.84 19.92 18.51
C ARG A 234 25.98 19.08 19.77
N TYR A 235 27.09 19.21 20.49
CA TYR A 235 27.29 18.54 21.77
C TYR A 235 27.41 19.56 22.90
N ILE A 236 26.70 19.32 24.00
CA ILE A 236 26.80 20.11 25.23
C ILE A 236 27.03 19.17 26.42
N GLN A 237 28.10 19.38 27.18
CA GLN A 237 28.27 18.66 28.43
C GLN A 237 27.40 19.30 29.51
N SER A 238 26.33 18.62 29.95
CA SER A 238 25.39 19.12 30.95
C SER A 238 24.63 17.97 31.63
N ASN A 239 24.39 18.10 32.93
CA ASN A 239 23.56 17.18 33.72
C ASN A 239 22.71 17.94 34.75
N PRO A 240 21.61 18.59 34.33
CA PRO A 240 20.67 19.26 35.22
C PRO A 240 20.18 18.33 36.35
N PRO A 241 20.18 18.81 37.61
CA PRO A 241 19.92 17.97 38.78
C PRO A 241 18.44 17.59 38.96
N ASP A 242 17.52 18.44 38.52
CA ASP A 242 16.08 18.30 38.75
C ASP A 242 15.22 18.66 37.53
N ALA A 243 13.93 18.34 37.61
CA ALA A 243 12.97 18.60 36.53
C ALA A 243 12.78 20.09 36.20
N GLY A 244 13.01 21.01 37.15
CA GLY A 244 12.91 22.45 36.90
C GLY A 244 14.10 22.96 36.10
N ALA A 245 15.31 22.49 36.42
CA ALA A 245 16.52 22.77 35.67
C ALA A 245 16.47 22.14 34.27
N TRP A 246 15.93 20.93 34.12
CA TRP A 246 15.66 20.33 32.81
C TRP A 246 14.64 21.13 32.00
N GLN A 247 13.60 21.66 32.65
CA GLN A 247 12.61 22.50 31.97
C GLN A 247 13.27 23.78 31.42
N ALA A 248 14.07 24.48 32.21
CA ALA A 248 14.79 25.67 31.75
C ALA A 248 15.79 25.34 30.63
N PHE A 249 16.48 24.19 30.72
CA PHE A 249 17.41 23.74 29.69
C PHE A 249 16.72 23.44 28.36
N LEU A 250 15.61 22.71 28.38
CA LEU A 250 14.84 22.38 27.17
C LEU A 250 14.21 23.62 26.52
N ASP A 251 13.75 24.57 27.33
CA ASP A 251 13.18 25.84 26.86
C ASP A 251 14.27 26.76 26.26
N GLN A 252 15.44 26.86 26.90
CA GLN A 252 16.59 27.62 26.40
C GLN A 252 17.08 27.14 25.02
N HIS A 253 16.97 25.84 24.76
CA HIS A 253 17.43 25.23 23.51
C HIS A 253 16.27 24.95 22.54
N GLU A 254 15.06 25.46 22.83
CA GLU A 254 13.88 25.36 21.98
C GLU A 254 13.58 23.91 21.52
N ALA A 255 13.64 22.96 22.46
CA ALA A 255 13.53 21.56 22.12
C ALA A 255 12.10 21.14 21.74
N SER A 256 11.91 20.61 20.53
CA SER A 256 10.58 20.12 20.09
C SER A 256 10.35 18.61 20.24
N LEU A 257 11.38 17.80 20.49
CA LEU A 257 11.24 16.35 20.69
C LEU A 257 12.42 15.78 21.45
N VAL A 258 12.19 15.00 22.51
CA VAL A 258 13.24 14.46 23.39
C VAL A 258 13.36 12.94 23.24
N ALA A 259 14.57 12.41 23.11
CA ALA A 259 14.84 10.97 23.22
C ALA A 259 15.78 10.72 24.41
N VAL A 260 15.62 9.65 25.17
CA VAL A 260 16.51 9.29 26.28
C VAL A 260 17.03 7.87 26.03
N THR A 261 18.35 7.70 25.97
CA THR A 261 18.99 6.50 25.39
C THR A 261 19.80 5.62 26.36
N ASP A 262 19.58 5.75 27.67
CA ASP A 262 20.48 5.20 28.70
C ASP A 262 19.74 4.68 29.96
N THR A 263 18.71 3.87 29.74
CA THR A 263 17.81 3.35 30.79
C THR A 263 17.81 1.81 30.77
N LEU A 264 18.88 1.18 31.26
CA LEU A 264 18.92 -0.28 31.38
C LEU A 264 18.45 -0.74 32.77
N ILE A 265 17.63 -1.78 32.79
CA ILE A 265 17.25 -2.54 33.99
C ILE A 265 18.44 -3.46 34.33
N GLY A 266 19.33 -3.03 35.24
CA GLY A 266 20.53 -3.78 35.65
C GLY A 266 21.41 -3.03 36.66
N SER A 267 22.44 -3.69 37.19
CA SER A 267 23.23 -3.27 38.37
C SER A 267 24.30 -2.18 38.13
N SER A 268 24.33 -1.49 37.00
CA SER A 268 25.24 -0.34 36.80
C SER A 268 24.74 0.69 35.78
N ARG A 269 24.54 1.93 36.27
CA ARG A 269 24.28 3.24 35.61
C ARG A 269 22.94 3.29 34.83
N ARG A 270 21.89 4.07 35.13
CA ARG A 270 21.58 5.29 35.92
C ARG A 270 20.35 5.07 36.81
N SER A 271 20.07 5.93 37.80
CA SER A 271 18.82 5.87 38.57
C SER A 271 17.61 6.26 37.71
N THR A 272 16.52 5.51 37.80
CA THR A 272 15.22 5.79 37.16
C THR A 272 14.77 7.26 37.33
N SER A 273 15.20 7.90 38.42
CA SER A 273 14.89 9.30 38.77
C SER A 273 15.32 10.34 37.73
N SER A 274 16.45 10.17 37.03
CA SER A 274 16.89 11.16 36.02
C SER A 274 15.98 11.14 34.78
N ALA A 275 15.63 9.95 34.30
CA ALA A 275 14.69 9.79 33.19
C ALA A 275 13.28 10.30 33.55
N GLU A 276 12.85 10.10 34.80
CA GLU A 276 11.60 10.66 35.33
C GLU A 276 11.62 12.19 35.38
N HIS A 277 12.73 12.81 35.81
CA HIS A 277 12.88 14.27 35.82
C HIS A 277 12.78 14.87 34.40
N ILE A 278 13.44 14.25 33.42
CA ILE A 278 13.39 14.68 32.02
C ILE A 278 11.98 14.47 31.45
N ALA A 279 11.34 13.33 31.72
CA ALA A 279 9.98 13.06 31.29
C ALA A 279 8.97 14.05 31.90
N LEU A 280 9.14 14.42 33.17
CA LEU A 280 8.29 15.42 33.82
C LEU A 280 8.48 16.81 33.21
N ALA A 281 9.73 17.21 32.93
CA ALA A 281 10.05 18.48 32.28
C ALA A 281 9.45 18.55 30.86
N ALA A 282 9.67 17.50 30.05
CA ALA A 282 9.12 17.40 28.70
C ALA A 282 7.58 17.44 28.70
N ARG A 283 6.92 16.70 29.61
CA ARG A 283 5.45 16.71 29.75
C ARG A 283 4.91 18.10 30.11
N LYS A 284 5.58 18.85 30.98
CA LYS A 284 5.17 20.22 31.33
C LYS A 284 5.25 21.17 30.14
N LEU A 285 6.30 21.02 29.32
CA LEU A 285 6.50 21.82 28.10
C LEU A 285 5.70 21.29 26.90
N ARG A 286 4.99 20.15 27.06
CA ARG A 286 4.27 19.43 26.00
C ARG A 286 5.17 18.97 24.84
N ILE A 287 6.41 18.61 25.19
CA ILE A 287 7.39 18.07 24.25
C ILE A 287 7.22 16.54 24.19
N PRO A 288 7.01 15.95 23.01
CA PRO A 288 7.05 14.50 22.84
C PRO A 288 8.39 13.94 23.32
N ILE A 289 8.32 12.98 24.24
CA ILE A 289 9.47 12.26 24.77
C ILE A 289 9.41 10.77 24.46
N ASN A 290 10.54 10.17 24.09
CA ASN A 290 10.76 8.73 24.09
C ASN A 290 11.87 8.39 25.09
N VAL A 291 11.60 7.46 25.99
CA VAL A 291 12.60 6.92 26.93
C VAL A 291 12.83 5.47 26.55
N SER A 292 14.07 5.14 26.18
CA SER A 292 14.44 3.79 25.75
C SER A 292 14.13 2.79 26.87
N ASP A 293 13.65 1.59 26.54
CA ASP A 293 13.35 0.53 27.51
C ASP A 293 12.31 0.88 28.63
N LEU A 294 11.77 2.09 28.68
CA LEU A 294 10.76 2.55 29.65
C LEU A 294 9.54 3.15 28.92
N PRO A 295 8.61 2.31 28.42
CA PRO A 295 7.44 2.77 27.68
C PRO A 295 6.50 3.66 28.52
N ASP A 296 6.43 3.45 29.84
CA ASP A 296 5.55 4.24 30.73
C ASP A 296 5.95 5.73 30.84
N LEU A 297 7.23 6.02 30.61
CA LEU A 297 7.74 7.39 30.56
C LEU A 297 7.67 7.99 29.16
N SER A 298 7.47 7.15 28.14
CA SER A 298 7.41 7.56 26.74
C SER A 298 6.01 8.05 26.35
N SER A 299 5.98 9.12 25.55
CA SER A 299 4.78 9.60 24.86
C SER A 299 4.66 9.07 23.43
N PHE A 300 5.78 8.64 22.84
CA PHE A 300 5.82 8.01 21.52
C PHE A 300 6.84 6.87 21.49
N THR A 301 6.72 5.99 20.49
CA THR A 301 7.68 4.90 20.22
C THR A 301 8.23 5.04 18.82
N PHE A 302 9.52 4.83 18.66
CA PHE A 302 10.14 4.82 17.33
C PHE A 302 9.70 3.59 16.52
N PRO A 303 9.17 3.79 15.30
CA PRO A 303 8.87 2.69 14.40
C PRO A 303 10.16 2.10 13.80
N SER A 304 10.02 0.92 13.18
CA SER A 304 11.03 0.38 12.27
C SER A 304 10.91 1.09 10.92
N VAL A 305 11.87 1.95 10.59
CA VAL A 305 11.85 2.80 9.39
C VAL A 305 12.74 2.23 8.29
N HIS A 306 12.29 2.34 7.04
CA HIS A 306 13.09 2.14 5.83
C HIS A 306 12.91 3.35 4.91
N ARG A 307 14.01 3.93 4.47
CA ARG A 307 14.04 5.04 3.51
C ARG A 307 14.57 4.51 2.18
N PHE A 308 13.83 4.74 1.10
CA PHE A 308 14.22 4.26 -0.22
C PHE A 308 15.28 5.19 -0.83
N PRO A 309 16.24 4.67 -1.60
CA PRO A 309 17.21 5.50 -2.31
C PRO A 309 16.52 6.31 -3.41
N GLY A 310 16.92 7.57 -3.55
CA GLY A 310 16.51 8.51 -4.60
C GLY A 310 17.57 8.65 -5.70
N GLU A 311 17.37 9.61 -6.59
CA GLU A 311 18.26 9.83 -7.75
C GLU A 311 19.61 10.45 -7.34
N SER A 312 19.60 11.34 -6.34
CA SER A 312 20.78 12.10 -5.87
C SER A 312 21.05 11.98 -4.36
N GLY A 313 20.35 11.07 -3.65
CA GLY A 313 20.43 10.95 -2.20
C GLY A 313 19.32 10.07 -1.60
N PRO A 314 19.06 10.14 -0.28
CA PRO A 314 17.96 9.42 0.34
C PRO A 314 16.61 10.02 -0.10
N SER A 315 15.74 9.21 -0.74
CA SER A 315 14.48 9.73 -1.32
C SER A 315 13.49 10.21 -0.28
N THR A 316 12.48 10.94 -0.73
CA THR A 316 11.34 11.39 0.09
C THR A 316 10.43 10.24 0.52
N LEU A 317 10.54 9.05 -0.10
CA LEU A 317 9.72 7.90 0.27
C LEU A 317 10.28 7.16 1.49
N GLN A 318 9.45 7.04 2.51
CA GLN A 318 9.74 6.32 3.75
C GLN A 318 8.60 5.40 4.13
N VAL A 319 8.95 4.25 4.71
CA VAL A 319 7.99 3.32 5.32
C VAL A 319 8.37 3.13 6.78
N ALA A 320 7.40 3.36 7.67
CA ALA A 320 7.54 3.19 9.10
C ALA A 320 6.57 2.12 9.60
N VAL A 321 7.08 1.09 10.29
CA VAL A 321 6.27 0.02 10.87
C VAL A 321 6.39 0.03 12.39
N SER A 322 5.28 0.21 13.10
CA SER A 322 5.21 0.09 14.55
C SER A 322 4.27 -1.04 14.97
N THR A 323 4.63 -1.74 16.04
CA THR A 323 3.76 -2.72 16.73
C THR A 323 3.40 -2.23 18.13
N ASN A 324 3.45 -0.91 18.37
CA ASN A 324 3.25 -0.27 19.68
C ASN A 324 4.08 -0.93 20.81
N GLY A 325 5.34 -1.29 20.51
CA GLY A 325 6.25 -1.91 21.47
C GLY A 325 6.04 -3.40 21.73
N HIS A 326 4.94 -4.02 21.29
CA HIS A 326 4.63 -5.43 21.59
C HIS A 326 5.44 -6.46 20.76
N GLY A 327 6.07 -6.04 19.66
CA GLY A 327 6.64 -6.95 18.66
C GLY A 327 7.78 -6.34 17.86
N CYS A 328 8.78 -5.74 18.51
CA CYS A 328 9.86 -5.00 17.84
C CYS A 328 10.61 -5.81 16.75
N ARG A 329 10.81 -7.12 16.94
CA ARG A 329 11.41 -8.00 15.91
C ARG A 329 10.46 -8.27 14.74
N LEU A 330 9.16 -8.36 15.01
CA LEU A 330 8.13 -8.53 13.98
C LEU A 330 7.98 -7.26 13.13
N ALA A 331 8.01 -6.08 13.76
CA ALA A 331 8.04 -4.80 13.06
C ALA A 331 9.20 -4.73 12.06
N GLY A 332 10.40 -5.18 12.46
CA GLY A 332 11.57 -5.26 11.59
C GLY A 332 11.45 -6.30 10.46
N ARG A 333 10.69 -7.38 10.64
CA ARG A 333 10.37 -8.35 9.57
C ARG A 333 9.39 -7.75 8.57
N ILE A 334 8.26 -7.20 9.03
CA ILE A 334 7.24 -6.56 8.19
C ILE A 334 7.87 -5.45 7.34
N ARG A 335 8.71 -4.59 7.96
CA ARG A 335 9.46 -3.55 7.23
C ARG A 335 10.30 -4.13 6.10
N ARG A 336 11.02 -5.23 6.34
CA ARG A 336 11.84 -5.90 5.31
C ARG A 336 10.97 -6.47 4.20
N ASP A 337 9.84 -7.09 4.54
CA ASP A 337 8.92 -7.65 3.55
C ASP A 337 8.29 -6.57 2.66
N ILE A 338 8.03 -5.36 3.21
CA ILE A 338 7.58 -4.20 2.42
C ILE A 338 8.72 -3.71 1.51
N ALA A 339 9.92 -3.52 2.07
CA ALA A 339 11.07 -3.01 1.33
C ALA A 339 11.52 -3.92 0.18
N THR A 340 11.40 -5.25 0.32
CA THR A 340 11.80 -6.20 -0.73
C THR A 340 10.78 -6.36 -1.86
N ARG A 341 9.50 -6.01 -1.61
CA ARG A 341 8.43 -6.11 -2.61
C ARG A 341 8.36 -4.88 -3.52
N LEU A 342 8.84 -3.73 -3.06
CA LEU A 342 8.90 -2.51 -3.85
C LEU A 342 10.19 -2.47 -4.70
N PRO A 343 10.13 -2.06 -5.98
CA PRO A 343 11.33 -1.92 -6.80
C PRO A 343 12.28 -0.85 -6.24
N SER A 344 13.59 -1.01 -6.48
CA SER A 344 14.59 -0.02 -6.05
C SER A 344 14.40 1.36 -6.68
N SER A 345 13.73 1.45 -7.83
CA SER A 345 13.43 2.69 -8.56
C SER A 345 12.26 3.49 -7.96
N VAL A 346 11.56 2.96 -6.96
CA VAL A 346 10.36 3.61 -6.40
C VAL A 346 10.66 4.98 -5.78
N GLY A 347 11.84 5.16 -5.18
CA GLY A 347 12.23 6.46 -4.61
C GLY A 347 12.38 7.54 -5.69
N ALA A 348 13.12 7.24 -6.75
CA ALA A 348 13.29 8.14 -7.90
C ALA A 348 11.95 8.40 -8.63
N ALA A 349 11.06 7.41 -8.69
CA ALA A 349 9.72 7.60 -9.25
C ALA A 349 8.91 8.65 -8.46
N VAL A 350 8.93 8.58 -7.13
CA VAL A 350 8.24 9.54 -6.26
C VAL A 350 8.81 10.95 -6.45
N GLU A 351 10.14 11.09 -6.51
CA GLU A 351 10.81 12.38 -6.76
C GLU A 351 10.40 12.97 -8.11
N ASN A 352 10.41 12.17 -9.17
CA ASN A 352 10.06 12.64 -10.51
C ASN A 352 8.58 13.01 -10.65
N VAL A 353 7.67 12.31 -9.96
CA VAL A 353 6.26 12.73 -9.86
C VAL A 353 6.14 14.06 -9.12
N GLY A 354 6.93 14.28 -8.06
CA GLY A 354 7.04 15.57 -7.38
C GLY A 354 7.47 16.70 -8.33
N LYS A 355 8.57 16.50 -9.07
CA LYS A 355 9.07 17.45 -10.09
C LYS A 355 8.02 17.72 -11.17
N LEU A 356 7.33 16.69 -11.65
CA LEU A 356 6.27 16.78 -12.64
C LEU A 356 5.08 17.62 -12.12
N ARG A 357 4.69 17.43 -10.85
CA ARG A 357 3.65 18.22 -10.18
C ARG A 357 4.05 19.69 -10.05
N ALA A 358 5.28 19.98 -9.61
CA ALA A 358 5.79 21.34 -9.48
C ALA A 358 5.82 22.07 -10.83
N ARG A 359 6.24 21.38 -11.89
CA ARG A 359 6.19 21.88 -13.28
C ARG A 359 4.75 22.14 -13.73
N ALA A 360 3.82 21.23 -13.45
CA ALA A 360 2.40 21.43 -13.75
C ALA A 360 1.81 22.67 -13.04
N MET A 361 2.32 23.04 -11.87
CA MET A 361 1.90 24.27 -11.18
C MET A 361 2.55 25.54 -11.78
N SER A 362 3.84 25.50 -12.10
CA SER A 362 4.61 26.69 -12.51
C SER A 362 4.35 27.18 -13.94
N MET A 363 4.01 26.32 -14.92
CA MET A 363 3.76 26.81 -16.30
C MET A 363 2.48 27.67 -16.44
N SER A 364 1.67 27.79 -15.38
CA SER A 364 0.44 28.60 -15.35
C SER A 364 0.66 30.09 -15.03
N LEU A 365 1.87 30.48 -14.62
CA LEU A 365 2.17 31.82 -14.13
C LEU A 365 2.96 32.65 -15.18
N PRO A 366 2.77 33.98 -15.24
CA PRO A 366 3.60 34.90 -16.03
C PRO A 366 5.09 34.78 -15.69
N GLU A 367 5.99 35.03 -16.64
CA GLU A 367 7.45 34.84 -16.46
C GLU A 367 8.06 35.56 -15.25
N GLU A 368 7.47 36.68 -14.81
CA GLU A 368 7.93 37.45 -13.66
C GLU A 368 7.62 36.76 -12.31
N GLU A 369 6.50 36.05 -12.19
CA GLU A 369 6.12 35.29 -10.96
C GLU A 369 6.77 33.90 -10.88
N ARG A 370 7.36 33.40 -11.98
CA ARG A 370 8.03 32.09 -12.02
C ARG A 370 9.34 32.03 -11.23
N ARG A 371 9.96 33.18 -10.93
CA ARG A 371 11.28 33.27 -10.30
C ARG A 371 11.26 33.23 -8.77
N ASP A 372 10.10 33.45 -8.15
CA ASP A 372 9.97 33.66 -6.69
C ASP A 372 9.26 32.50 -5.96
N ILE A 373 9.06 31.34 -6.59
CA ILE A 373 8.35 30.21 -5.98
C ILE A 373 9.38 29.21 -5.44
N SER A 374 9.44 29.06 -4.11
CA SER A 374 10.17 27.96 -3.48
C SER A 374 9.36 26.66 -3.56
N GLU A 375 10.01 25.49 -3.55
CA GLU A 375 9.32 24.19 -3.57
C GLU A 375 8.34 24.01 -2.39
N ASP A 376 8.50 24.82 -1.33
CA ASP A 376 7.72 24.77 -0.09
C ASP A 376 6.43 25.62 -0.12
N ASP A 377 6.25 26.53 -1.08
CA ASP A 377 5.11 27.49 -1.10
C ASP A 377 3.78 26.91 -1.63
N VAL A 378 3.72 25.60 -1.92
CA VAL A 378 2.53 24.95 -2.49
C VAL A 378 1.65 24.34 -1.38
N GLU A 379 1.03 25.17 -0.56
CA GLU A 379 -0.07 24.72 0.31
C GLU A 379 -1.36 24.50 -0.50
N MET A 380 -1.87 23.27 -0.53
CA MET A 380 -3.22 22.93 -1.04
C MET A 380 -3.77 21.67 -0.35
N PRO A 381 -5.10 21.54 -0.24
CA PRO A 381 -5.79 20.83 0.84
C PRO A 381 -5.62 19.31 0.81
N LEU A 382 -5.49 18.73 2.00
CA LEU A 382 -5.52 17.28 2.25
C LEU A 382 -6.85 16.68 1.75
N ASN A 383 -6.79 15.58 0.99
CA ASN A 383 -7.93 14.70 0.71
C ASN A 383 -9.21 15.38 0.21
N THR A 384 -9.20 16.03 -0.95
CA THR A 384 -10.47 16.31 -1.65
C THR A 384 -10.80 15.16 -2.60
N PRO A 385 -11.87 14.37 -2.36
CA PRO A 385 -12.30 13.36 -3.31
C PRO A 385 -12.76 14.05 -4.61
N VAL A 386 -12.16 13.64 -5.73
CA VAL A 386 -12.63 14.02 -7.07
C VAL A 386 -13.96 13.30 -7.32
N PRO A 387 -14.99 13.95 -7.88
CA PRO A 387 -16.28 13.30 -8.14
C PRO A 387 -16.08 12.05 -8.99
N GLN A 388 -16.52 10.90 -8.48
CA GLN A 388 -16.64 9.68 -9.29
C GLN A 388 -17.62 9.94 -10.42
N LEU A 389 -17.29 9.50 -11.64
CA LEU A 389 -18.26 9.44 -12.73
C LEU A 389 -19.47 8.62 -12.26
N GLY A 390 -20.62 9.29 -12.14
CA GLY A 390 -21.88 8.65 -11.79
C GLY A 390 -22.23 7.56 -12.80
N VAL A 391 -22.49 6.36 -12.26
CA VAL A 391 -23.10 5.25 -12.99
C VAL A 391 -24.54 5.66 -13.31
N ALA A 392 -24.83 5.96 -14.58
CA ALA A 392 -26.20 6.04 -15.06
C ALA A 392 -26.76 4.61 -15.16
N GLY A 393 -27.58 4.24 -14.17
CA GLY A 393 -28.29 2.98 -14.10
C GLY A 393 -29.37 2.82 -15.18
N ALA A 394 -29.60 1.57 -15.57
CA ALA A 394 -30.61 1.14 -16.51
C ALA A 394 -32.05 1.42 -16.04
N SER A 395 -32.91 1.92 -16.95
CA SER A 395 -34.28 1.41 -17.10
C SER A 395 -34.95 1.92 -18.40
N ALA A 396 -35.73 1.02 -19.00
CA ALA A 396 -36.85 1.21 -19.93
C ALA A 396 -36.61 1.84 -21.32
N GLY A 397 -37.10 1.14 -22.34
CA GLY A 397 -37.04 1.55 -23.73
C GLY A 397 -38.15 2.51 -24.18
N SER A 398 -38.08 2.77 -25.49
CA SER A 398 -39.05 3.41 -26.41
C SER A 398 -39.08 4.94 -26.48
N GLY A 399 -38.85 5.45 -27.70
CA GLY A 399 -39.39 6.74 -28.18
C GLY A 399 -38.36 7.85 -28.46
N PRO A 400 -38.47 8.57 -29.60
CA PRO A 400 -37.43 9.48 -30.09
C PRO A 400 -37.49 10.88 -29.49
N VAL A 401 -36.33 11.55 -29.54
CA VAL A 401 -36.04 12.94 -29.17
C VAL A 401 -37.11 13.94 -29.66
N PRO A 402 -37.41 14.98 -28.86
CA PRO A 402 -37.55 16.32 -29.44
C PRO A 402 -36.76 17.42 -28.73
N SER A 403 -36.57 18.47 -29.53
CA SER A 403 -35.77 19.68 -29.44
C SER A 403 -36.04 20.66 -28.28
N HIS A 404 -35.01 21.45 -27.99
CA HIS A 404 -34.95 22.82 -27.43
C HIS A 404 -36.26 23.49 -26.95
N GLY A 405 -36.22 23.99 -25.71
CA GLY A 405 -37.15 24.98 -25.14
C GLY A 405 -36.50 25.73 -23.97
N ASP A 406 -36.62 27.06 -23.99
CA ASP A 406 -35.87 28.11 -23.31
C ASP A 406 -35.97 28.29 -21.76
N ALA A 407 -34.86 28.84 -21.23
CA ALA A 407 -34.71 29.88 -20.17
C ALA A 407 -34.96 29.55 -18.67
N PRO A 408 -34.34 30.27 -17.69
CA PRO A 408 -33.75 31.61 -17.80
C PRO A 408 -32.32 31.83 -17.24
N MET A 409 -31.66 32.85 -17.81
CA MET A 409 -30.38 33.43 -17.38
C MET A 409 -30.55 34.41 -16.21
N ALA A 410 -29.76 34.21 -15.16
CA ALA A 410 -29.21 35.23 -14.26
C ALA A 410 -28.12 34.53 -13.41
N GLY A 411 -26.86 34.92 -13.31
CA GLY A 411 -26.16 36.12 -13.73
C GLY A 411 -24.99 36.32 -12.76
N THR A 412 -23.86 35.66 -13.02
CA THR A 412 -22.50 36.07 -12.59
C THR A 412 -21.48 35.26 -13.39
N SER A 413 -21.15 35.80 -14.56
CA SER A 413 -19.90 35.51 -15.27
C SER A 413 -18.72 35.99 -14.41
N GLY A 414 -18.00 35.06 -13.80
CA GLY A 414 -16.65 35.29 -13.30
C GLY A 414 -15.71 34.45 -14.15
N ASP A 415 -14.83 35.11 -14.90
CA ASP A 415 -13.75 34.49 -15.68
C ASP A 415 -12.96 33.53 -14.80
N VAL A 416 -13.24 32.23 -14.91
CA VAL A 416 -12.22 31.22 -14.59
C VAL A 416 -11.18 31.40 -15.68
N THR A 417 -10.09 32.08 -15.35
CA THR A 417 -9.02 32.36 -16.30
C THR A 417 -8.64 31.05 -17.00
N GLU A 418 -8.50 31.08 -18.32
CA GLU A 418 -8.11 29.92 -19.15
C GLU A 418 -6.87 29.19 -18.57
N ALA A 419 -5.99 29.95 -17.91
CA ALA A 419 -4.85 29.47 -17.14
C ALA A 419 -5.20 28.55 -15.95
N ALA A 420 -6.27 28.85 -15.20
CA ALA A 420 -6.74 28.02 -14.08
C ALA A 420 -7.32 26.68 -14.56
N GLU A 421 -8.07 26.68 -15.67
CA GLU A 421 -8.54 25.43 -16.29
C GLU A 421 -7.39 24.59 -16.85
N ALA A 422 -6.42 25.22 -17.53
CA ALA A 422 -5.24 24.55 -18.05
C ALA A 422 -4.38 23.93 -16.93
N ARG A 423 -4.30 24.60 -15.76
CA ARG A 423 -3.66 24.08 -14.56
C ARG A 423 -4.38 22.85 -14.01
N LEU A 424 -5.71 22.88 -13.90
CA LEU A 424 -6.52 21.72 -13.47
C LEU A 424 -6.42 20.53 -14.44
N ARG A 425 -6.28 20.77 -15.76
CA ARG A 425 -6.05 19.72 -16.76
C ARG A 425 -4.68 19.05 -16.57
N ARG A 426 -3.62 19.85 -16.42
CA ARG A 426 -2.26 19.34 -16.17
C ARG A 426 -2.15 18.55 -14.86
N MET A 427 -2.77 19.04 -13.78
CA MET A 427 -2.78 18.30 -12.50
C MET A 427 -3.52 16.96 -12.58
N ARG A 428 -4.63 16.89 -13.35
CA ARG A 428 -5.31 15.61 -13.62
C ARG A 428 -4.41 14.64 -14.39
N TRP A 429 -3.58 15.14 -15.30
CA TRP A 429 -2.62 14.32 -16.05
C TRP A 429 -1.52 13.77 -15.15
N VAL A 430 -0.95 14.59 -14.26
CA VAL A 430 0.03 14.12 -13.26
C VAL A 430 -0.54 12.98 -12.42
N HIS A 431 -1.81 13.07 -12.01
CA HIS A 431 -2.49 11.99 -11.28
C HIS A 431 -2.61 10.71 -12.11
N GLN A 432 -3.05 10.80 -13.37
CA GLN A 432 -3.13 9.63 -14.26
C GLN A 432 -1.76 8.98 -14.49
N MET A 433 -0.70 9.77 -14.69
CA MET A 433 0.66 9.25 -14.82
C MET A 433 1.09 8.52 -13.55
N SER A 434 0.78 9.07 -12.37
CA SER A 434 1.12 8.45 -11.08
C SER A 434 0.38 7.14 -10.83
N GLU A 435 -0.86 7.02 -11.31
CA GLU A 435 -1.71 5.84 -11.12
C GLU A 435 -1.36 4.69 -12.09
N TYR A 436 -1.06 5.02 -13.35
CA TYR A 436 -1.00 4.04 -14.44
C TYR A 436 0.40 3.74 -14.96
N TYR A 437 1.41 4.57 -14.70
CA TYR A 437 2.77 4.31 -15.16
C TYR A 437 3.51 3.41 -14.17
N SER A 438 4.38 2.55 -14.68
CA SER A 438 5.24 1.73 -13.83
C SER A 438 6.26 2.60 -13.08
N TYR A 439 6.73 2.14 -11.92
CA TYR A 439 7.77 2.83 -11.16
C TYR A 439 9.05 3.05 -12.00
N ASP A 440 9.42 2.10 -12.86
CA ASP A 440 10.57 2.25 -13.76
C ASP A 440 10.34 3.35 -14.81
N ALA A 441 9.16 3.40 -15.42
CA ALA A 441 8.83 4.46 -16.38
C ALA A 441 8.84 5.86 -15.72
N LEU A 442 8.27 5.99 -14.52
CA LEU A 442 8.27 7.24 -13.76
C LEU A 442 9.69 7.65 -13.32
N SER A 443 10.53 6.68 -12.92
CA SER A 443 11.92 6.94 -12.52
C SER A 443 12.81 7.45 -13.67
N ARG A 444 12.44 7.21 -14.93
CA ARG A 444 13.21 7.61 -16.11
C ARG A 444 12.75 8.93 -16.76
N LEU A 445 11.74 9.59 -16.19
CA LEU A 445 11.23 10.84 -16.72
C LEU A 445 12.31 11.92 -16.70
N THR A 446 12.68 12.44 -17.87
CA THR A 446 13.59 13.58 -18.00
C THR A 446 12.82 14.90 -17.93
N PRO A 447 13.46 16.01 -17.53
CA PRO A 447 12.89 17.35 -17.60
C PRO A 447 12.15 17.67 -18.90
N SER A 448 12.76 17.38 -20.05
CA SER A 448 12.15 17.65 -21.36
C SER A 448 10.92 16.79 -21.62
N ALA A 449 10.96 15.51 -21.24
CA ALA A 449 9.81 14.60 -21.39
C ALA A 449 8.64 14.98 -20.47
N MET A 450 8.93 15.53 -19.28
CA MET A 450 7.91 16.07 -18.38
C MET A 450 7.21 17.29 -19.00
N ASP A 451 7.97 18.21 -19.59
CA ASP A 451 7.41 19.43 -20.22
C ASP A 451 6.60 19.08 -21.48
N GLU A 452 7.04 18.11 -22.26
CA GLU A 452 6.30 17.56 -23.41
C GLU A 452 4.98 16.90 -22.98
N ALA A 453 5.01 16.08 -21.91
CA ALA A 453 3.82 15.45 -21.37
C ALA A 453 2.77 16.46 -20.87
N LEU A 454 3.22 17.56 -20.26
CA LEU A 454 2.34 18.62 -19.74
C LEU A 454 1.82 19.59 -20.81
N SER A 455 2.61 19.83 -21.87
CA SER A 455 2.22 20.71 -22.98
C SER A 455 1.22 20.05 -23.94
N THR A 456 1.37 18.75 -24.20
CA THR A 456 0.46 17.96 -25.05
C THR A 456 -1.01 18.04 -24.59
N TYR A 457 -1.23 18.18 -23.28
CA TYR A 457 -2.57 18.24 -22.67
C TYR A 457 -3.11 19.65 -22.39
N SER A 458 -2.34 20.70 -22.69
CA SER A 458 -2.78 22.09 -22.52
C SER A 458 -3.68 22.59 -23.66
N ILE A 459 -3.72 21.87 -24.79
CA ILE A 459 -4.57 22.17 -25.94
C ILE A 459 -5.91 21.44 -25.77
N THR A 460 -7.03 22.10 -26.10
CA THR A 460 -8.43 21.66 -26.03
C THR A 460 -8.74 20.37 -26.82
N THR A 461 -8.19 19.25 -26.37
CA THR A 461 -8.39 17.93 -26.93
C THR A 461 -8.82 16.98 -25.81
N PRO A 462 -9.90 16.20 -25.95
CA PRO A 462 -10.22 15.15 -24.99
C PRO A 462 -9.06 14.17 -24.86
N PRO A 463 -8.89 13.52 -23.70
CA PRO A 463 -7.68 12.78 -23.35
C PRO A 463 -7.34 11.74 -24.43
N PRO A 464 -6.11 11.73 -25.01
CA PRO A 464 -5.65 10.60 -25.78
C PRO A 464 -5.59 9.40 -24.85
N ALA A 465 -6.19 8.28 -25.25
CA ALA A 465 -5.88 6.99 -24.64
C ALA A 465 -4.35 6.79 -24.71
N LEU A 466 -3.73 6.64 -23.54
CA LEU A 466 -2.29 6.44 -23.35
C LEU A 466 -1.67 5.50 -24.41
N LEU A 467 -0.69 6.03 -25.15
CA LEU A 467 0.19 5.33 -26.09
C LEU A 467 1.31 4.58 -25.32
N PRO A 468 2.28 3.88 -25.96
CA PRO A 468 2.32 2.42 -26.05
C PRO A 468 3.63 1.83 -25.47
N HIS A 469 3.59 0.64 -24.88
CA HIS A 469 4.80 -0.17 -24.82
C HIS A 469 4.92 -0.97 -26.12
N HIS A 470 5.93 -0.61 -26.91
CA HIS A 470 6.32 -1.08 -28.25
C HIS A 470 5.88 -0.18 -29.42
N GLU A 471 6.79 0.72 -29.83
CA GLU A 471 6.89 1.11 -31.23
C GLU A 471 7.27 -0.12 -32.06
N GLY A 472 6.34 -0.47 -32.93
CA GLY A 472 6.45 -1.44 -34.00
C GLY A 472 5.29 -1.21 -34.97
N SER A 473 5.29 -0.06 -35.64
CA SER A 473 4.43 0.33 -36.78
C SER A 473 2.93 0.60 -36.51
N ALA A 474 2.46 1.71 -37.08
CA ALA A 474 1.16 2.35 -36.88
C ALA A 474 -0.05 1.53 -37.37
N ALA A 475 -1.15 1.51 -36.58
CA ALA A 475 -2.54 1.50 -37.04
C ALA A 475 -3.51 1.81 -35.87
N THR A 476 -4.51 2.63 -36.14
CA THR A 476 -5.61 3.05 -35.24
C THR A 476 -6.57 1.90 -34.90
N THR A 477 -6.77 1.52 -33.62
CA THR A 477 -7.91 0.67 -33.19
C THR A 477 -8.38 0.99 -31.77
N SER A 478 -9.71 0.93 -31.56
CA SER A 478 -10.45 0.95 -30.28
C SER A 478 -9.75 0.21 -29.13
N GLN A 479 -9.91 0.66 -27.86
CA GLN A 479 -9.46 -0.05 -26.63
C GLN A 479 -9.91 -1.52 -26.63
N GLN A 480 -9.07 -2.38 -27.19
CA GLN A 480 -9.30 -3.81 -27.31
C GLN A 480 -8.95 -4.47 -25.96
N GLY A 481 -9.78 -5.42 -25.54
CA GLY A 481 -9.55 -6.22 -24.35
C GLY A 481 -8.32 -7.11 -24.49
N ARG A 482 -7.96 -7.81 -23.41
CA ARG A 482 -6.73 -8.62 -23.32
C ARG A 482 -7.08 -10.08 -23.10
N ILE A 483 -6.31 -10.98 -23.72
CA ILE A 483 -6.45 -12.43 -23.54
C ILE A 483 -5.19 -12.97 -22.87
N TYR A 484 -5.38 -13.70 -21.77
CA TYR A 484 -4.32 -14.41 -21.06
C TYR A 484 -4.57 -15.92 -21.14
N LEU A 485 -3.62 -16.71 -21.62
CA LEU A 485 -3.66 -18.17 -21.49
C LEU A 485 -2.88 -18.55 -20.24
N VAL A 486 -3.55 -19.11 -19.25
CA VAL A 486 -2.97 -19.33 -17.92
C VAL A 486 -2.93 -20.81 -17.61
N GLY A 487 -1.75 -21.32 -17.22
CA GLY A 487 -1.58 -22.65 -16.68
C GLY A 487 -2.00 -22.72 -15.21
N SER A 488 -2.92 -23.63 -14.87
CA SER A 488 -3.41 -23.81 -13.50
C SER A 488 -2.52 -24.72 -12.64
N GLY A 489 -1.47 -25.32 -13.22
CA GLY A 489 -0.71 -26.37 -12.56
C GLY A 489 -1.42 -27.73 -12.59
N PRO A 490 -0.84 -28.77 -11.95
CA PRO A 490 -1.35 -30.15 -12.03
C PRO A 490 -2.67 -30.34 -11.27
N GLY A 491 -2.92 -29.55 -10.23
CA GLY A 491 -4.21 -29.52 -9.56
C GLY A 491 -4.28 -28.72 -8.26
N HIS A 492 -3.30 -28.86 -7.36
CA HIS A 492 -3.34 -28.15 -6.08
C HIS A 492 -3.18 -26.62 -6.23
N PRO A 493 -4.00 -25.79 -5.57
CA PRO A 493 -3.89 -24.32 -5.58
C PRO A 493 -2.49 -23.77 -5.26
N GLY A 494 -1.80 -24.36 -4.29
CA GLY A 494 -0.42 -23.99 -3.92
C GLY A 494 0.63 -24.22 -5.01
N LEU A 495 0.29 -24.85 -6.14
CA LEU A 495 1.15 -25.01 -7.31
C LEU A 495 0.84 -24.01 -8.43
N LEU A 496 -0.09 -23.08 -8.21
CA LEU A 496 -0.28 -21.93 -9.09
C LEU A 496 0.95 -21.03 -9.04
N THR A 497 1.33 -20.49 -10.19
CA THR A 497 2.33 -19.43 -10.22
C THR A 497 1.74 -18.15 -9.63
N VAL A 498 2.58 -17.30 -9.04
CA VAL A 498 2.15 -15.99 -8.50
C VAL A 498 1.48 -15.15 -9.59
N ALA A 499 1.97 -15.23 -10.83
CA ALA A 499 1.37 -14.57 -11.99
C ALA A 499 -0.02 -15.13 -12.33
N ALA A 500 -0.20 -16.46 -12.32
CA ALA A 500 -1.50 -17.10 -12.54
C ALA A 500 -2.52 -16.65 -11.47
N LEU A 501 -2.14 -16.67 -10.19
CA LEU A 501 -3.02 -16.24 -9.09
C LEU A 501 -3.40 -14.76 -9.21
N HIS A 502 -2.45 -13.89 -9.55
CA HIS A 502 -2.71 -12.47 -9.76
C HIS A 502 -3.73 -12.24 -10.89
N ILE A 503 -3.53 -12.90 -12.03
CA ILE A 503 -4.39 -12.75 -13.20
C ILE A 503 -5.79 -13.33 -12.97
N LEU A 504 -5.90 -14.46 -12.25
CA LEU A 504 -7.20 -15.01 -11.86
C LEU A 504 -8.03 -14.06 -10.98
N ARG A 505 -7.37 -13.18 -10.22
CA ARG A 505 -8.04 -12.19 -9.35
C ARG A 505 -8.44 -10.91 -10.07
N THR A 506 -7.82 -10.59 -11.20
CA THR A 506 -8.06 -9.35 -11.95
C THR A 506 -8.89 -9.55 -13.22
N ALA A 507 -9.11 -10.81 -13.63
CA ALA A 507 -9.92 -11.15 -14.78
C ALA A 507 -11.39 -10.73 -14.61
N THR A 508 -12.03 -10.35 -15.72
CA THR A 508 -13.48 -10.10 -15.79
C THR A 508 -14.24 -11.29 -16.36
N LEU A 509 -13.58 -12.07 -17.22
CA LEU A 509 -14.08 -13.31 -17.81
C LEU A 509 -13.03 -14.41 -17.68
N ILE A 510 -13.40 -15.54 -17.07
CA ILE A 510 -12.56 -16.74 -16.98
C ILE A 510 -13.22 -17.88 -17.74
N LEU A 511 -12.42 -18.47 -18.62
CA LEU A 511 -12.75 -19.52 -19.57
C LEU A 511 -11.94 -20.76 -19.20
N SER A 512 -12.52 -21.63 -18.37
CA SER A 512 -11.82 -22.77 -17.77
C SER A 512 -12.09 -24.09 -18.48
N ASP A 513 -11.07 -24.96 -18.55
CA ASP A 513 -11.27 -26.36 -18.90
C ASP A 513 -11.97 -27.13 -17.78
N LYS A 514 -12.72 -28.18 -18.15
CA LYS A 514 -13.37 -29.11 -17.20
C LYS A 514 -12.38 -29.78 -16.23
N LEU A 515 -11.12 -29.95 -16.64
CA LEU A 515 -10.12 -30.66 -15.85
C LEU A 515 -9.44 -29.81 -14.78
N VAL A 516 -9.69 -28.49 -14.75
CA VAL A 516 -9.17 -27.64 -13.68
C VAL A 516 -9.90 -27.99 -12.37
N PRO A 517 -9.18 -28.31 -11.28
CA PRO A 517 -9.84 -28.73 -10.04
C PRO A 517 -10.67 -27.65 -9.37
N ALA A 518 -11.68 -28.08 -8.62
CA ALA A 518 -12.63 -27.19 -7.96
C ALA A 518 -11.95 -26.24 -6.97
N GLU A 519 -10.87 -26.68 -6.33
CA GLU A 519 -10.09 -25.91 -5.37
C GLU A 519 -9.40 -24.71 -6.04
N VAL A 520 -8.95 -24.85 -7.29
CA VAL A 520 -8.41 -23.72 -8.08
C VAL A 520 -9.52 -22.78 -8.51
N LEU A 521 -10.67 -23.32 -8.92
CA LEU A 521 -11.84 -22.51 -9.31
C LEU A 521 -12.41 -21.72 -8.12
N ALA A 522 -12.27 -22.22 -6.89
CA ALA A 522 -12.71 -21.54 -5.68
C ALA A 522 -11.96 -20.24 -5.39
N LEU A 523 -10.77 -20.04 -5.99
CA LEU A 523 -9.98 -18.80 -5.87
C LEU A 523 -10.51 -17.66 -6.72
N ILE A 524 -11.40 -17.96 -7.67
CA ILE A 524 -11.95 -16.98 -8.60
C ILE A 524 -12.91 -16.05 -7.84
N PRO A 525 -12.74 -14.72 -7.93
CA PRO A 525 -13.66 -13.78 -7.29
C PRO A 525 -15.09 -14.00 -7.77
N LYS A 526 -16.07 -13.95 -6.85
CA LYS A 526 -17.50 -14.11 -7.18
C LYS A 526 -18.04 -13.07 -8.17
N SER A 527 -17.35 -11.94 -8.31
CA SER A 527 -17.65 -10.89 -9.29
C SER A 527 -17.22 -11.24 -10.72
N THR A 528 -16.43 -12.29 -10.91
CA THR A 528 -15.86 -12.69 -12.20
C THR A 528 -16.79 -13.67 -12.91
N THR A 529 -17.04 -13.45 -14.20
CA THR A 529 -17.82 -14.40 -15.00
C THR A 529 -16.99 -15.65 -15.27
N LEU A 530 -17.43 -16.82 -14.80
CA LEU A 530 -16.77 -18.10 -15.05
C LEU A 530 -17.57 -18.94 -16.04
N HIS A 531 -16.93 -19.32 -17.15
CA HIS A 531 -17.45 -20.30 -18.11
C HIS A 531 -16.57 -21.55 -18.11
N ILE A 532 -17.18 -22.72 -17.91
CA ILE A 532 -16.48 -24.01 -17.89
C ILE A 532 -16.82 -24.78 -19.17
N ALA A 533 -15.79 -25.23 -19.88
CA ALA A 533 -15.94 -25.95 -21.13
C ALA A 533 -16.76 -27.23 -20.98
N LYS A 534 -17.80 -27.39 -21.81
CA LYS A 534 -18.65 -28.59 -21.85
C LYS A 534 -18.03 -29.67 -22.73
N LYS A 535 -16.97 -30.30 -22.23
CA LYS A 535 -16.28 -31.40 -22.93
C LYS A 535 -16.90 -32.76 -22.60
N PHE A 536 -17.39 -33.44 -23.65
CA PHE A 536 -17.83 -34.84 -23.63
C PHE A 536 -17.08 -35.62 -24.73
N PRO A 537 -16.95 -36.95 -24.63
CA PRO A 537 -16.28 -37.76 -25.64
C PRO A 537 -16.82 -37.48 -27.05
N GLY A 538 -15.93 -37.16 -27.99
CA GLY A 538 -16.30 -36.84 -29.39
C GLY A 538 -16.52 -35.34 -29.70
N ASN A 539 -16.69 -34.46 -28.71
CA ASN A 539 -16.94 -33.02 -28.92
C ASN A 539 -15.77 -32.10 -28.47
N ALA A 540 -14.56 -32.64 -28.40
CA ALA A 540 -13.42 -31.89 -27.86
C ALA A 540 -12.99 -30.70 -28.76
N GLU A 541 -13.07 -30.86 -30.10
CA GLU A 541 -12.77 -29.78 -31.05
C GLU A 541 -13.84 -28.67 -30.99
N GLY A 542 -15.13 -29.03 -30.99
CA GLY A 542 -16.23 -28.07 -30.89
C GLY A 542 -16.17 -27.23 -29.61
N ALA A 543 -15.97 -27.89 -28.46
CA ALA A 543 -15.81 -27.18 -27.19
C ALA A 543 -14.59 -26.25 -27.19
N GLN A 544 -13.50 -26.59 -27.88
CA GLN A 544 -12.34 -25.70 -27.96
C GLN A 544 -12.63 -24.47 -28.82
N ASN A 545 -13.28 -24.65 -29.97
CA ASN A 545 -13.67 -23.54 -30.84
C ASN A 545 -14.62 -22.58 -30.11
N GLU A 546 -15.61 -23.13 -29.39
CA GLU A 546 -16.51 -22.34 -28.55
C GLU A 546 -15.74 -21.48 -27.52
N MET A 547 -14.76 -22.06 -26.82
CA MET A 547 -13.93 -21.29 -25.87
C MET A 547 -13.12 -20.19 -26.55
N MET A 548 -12.59 -20.45 -27.75
CA MET A 548 -11.83 -19.45 -28.51
C MET A 548 -12.73 -18.30 -29.00
N GLU A 549 -13.92 -18.62 -29.51
CA GLU A 549 -14.92 -17.62 -29.93
C GLU A 549 -15.39 -16.76 -28.75
N LEU A 550 -15.64 -17.39 -27.58
CA LEU A 550 -16.00 -16.67 -26.35
C LEU A 550 -14.86 -15.76 -25.88
N ALA A 551 -13.61 -16.22 -25.96
CA ALA A 551 -12.44 -15.42 -25.59
C ALA A 551 -12.33 -14.18 -26.48
N LEU A 552 -12.49 -14.38 -27.78
CA LEU A 552 -12.46 -13.31 -28.76
C LEU A 552 -13.60 -12.31 -28.54
N ALA A 553 -14.82 -12.80 -28.31
CA ALA A 553 -15.98 -11.94 -28.06
C ALA A 553 -15.82 -11.12 -26.76
N GLY A 554 -15.26 -11.70 -25.70
CA GLY A 554 -14.93 -10.97 -24.46
C GLY A 554 -13.88 -9.90 -24.72
N ALA A 555 -12.79 -10.25 -25.40
CA ALA A 555 -11.72 -9.31 -25.71
C ALA A 555 -12.21 -8.16 -26.62
N GLN A 556 -13.09 -8.43 -27.59
CA GLN A 556 -13.72 -7.40 -28.42
C GLN A 556 -14.61 -6.44 -27.62
N LYS A 557 -15.14 -6.86 -26.47
CA LYS A 557 -15.89 -6.01 -25.54
C LYS A 557 -15.01 -5.21 -24.58
N GLY A 558 -13.68 -5.35 -24.66
CA GLY A 558 -12.74 -4.69 -23.75
C GLY A 558 -12.47 -5.48 -22.47
N GLU A 559 -12.89 -6.74 -22.37
CA GLU A 559 -12.71 -7.55 -21.16
C GLU A 559 -11.27 -8.03 -20.95
N VAL A 560 -10.92 -8.32 -19.70
CA VAL A 560 -9.72 -9.08 -19.33
C VAL A 560 -10.12 -10.55 -19.29
N VAL A 561 -9.81 -11.26 -20.37
CA VAL A 561 -10.18 -12.65 -20.57
C VAL A 561 -9.04 -13.57 -20.16
N VAL A 562 -9.34 -14.54 -19.29
CA VAL A 562 -8.39 -15.59 -18.89
C VAL A 562 -8.88 -16.93 -19.42
N ARG A 563 -8.09 -17.53 -20.29
CA ARG A 563 -8.23 -18.92 -20.72
C ARG A 563 -7.42 -19.81 -19.78
N LEU A 564 -8.10 -20.39 -18.78
CA LEU A 564 -7.49 -21.23 -17.75
C LEU A 564 -7.38 -22.69 -18.22
N LYS A 565 -6.16 -23.22 -18.26
CA LYS A 565 -5.83 -24.55 -18.79
C LYS A 565 -5.12 -25.36 -17.72
N GLN A 566 -5.47 -26.65 -17.59
CA GLN A 566 -4.79 -27.52 -16.63
C GLN A 566 -3.34 -27.78 -17.04
N GLY A 567 -2.43 -27.78 -16.06
CA GLY A 567 -0.99 -27.96 -16.29
C GLY A 567 -0.37 -26.70 -16.89
N ASP A 568 0.37 -26.89 -17.98
CA ASP A 568 1.01 -25.80 -18.74
C ASP A 568 0.31 -25.60 -20.10
N PRO A 569 0.05 -24.35 -20.54
CA PRO A 569 -0.66 -24.10 -21.80
C PRO A 569 0.00 -24.71 -23.05
N PHE A 570 1.33 -24.80 -23.07
CA PHE A 570 2.10 -25.23 -24.25
C PHE A 570 2.55 -26.69 -24.18
N VAL A 571 2.47 -27.34 -23.03
CA VAL A 571 2.74 -28.77 -22.91
C VAL A 571 1.46 -29.58 -23.11
N TYR A 572 1.20 -30.01 -24.34
CA TYR A 572 -0.01 -30.74 -24.75
C TYR A 572 -1.36 -30.05 -24.40
N GLY A 573 -1.32 -28.77 -24.02
CA GLY A 573 -2.52 -27.98 -23.72
C GLY A 573 -3.20 -27.40 -24.96
N ARG A 574 -2.62 -27.53 -26.17
CA ARG A 574 -3.06 -26.86 -27.41
C ARG A 574 -3.03 -25.31 -27.34
N GLY A 575 -2.27 -24.72 -26.42
CA GLY A 575 -2.19 -23.26 -26.27
C GLY A 575 -1.63 -22.57 -27.52
N GLY A 576 -0.72 -23.21 -28.26
CA GLY A 576 -0.21 -22.66 -29.52
C GLY A 576 -1.29 -22.46 -30.59
N GLU A 577 -2.28 -23.37 -30.66
CA GLU A 577 -3.42 -23.23 -31.58
C GLU A 577 -4.31 -22.04 -31.19
N GLU A 578 -4.58 -21.90 -29.88
CA GLU A 578 -5.39 -20.79 -29.34
C GLU A 578 -4.69 -19.43 -29.57
N VAL A 579 -3.37 -19.34 -29.34
CA VAL A 579 -2.57 -18.13 -29.63
C VAL A 579 -2.65 -17.74 -31.10
N LEU A 580 -2.46 -18.70 -32.01
CA LEU A 580 -2.53 -18.45 -33.46
C LEU A 580 -3.93 -17.97 -33.87
N TYR A 581 -4.97 -18.61 -33.34
CA TYR A 581 -6.35 -18.22 -33.59
C TYR A 581 -6.63 -16.78 -33.13
N PHE A 582 -6.21 -16.39 -31.92
CA PHE A 582 -6.41 -15.02 -31.43
C PHE A 582 -5.65 -14.00 -32.28
N ARG A 583 -4.41 -14.33 -32.67
CA ARG A 583 -3.57 -13.48 -33.51
C ARG A 583 -4.19 -13.23 -34.89
N GLU A 584 -4.75 -14.26 -35.51
CA GLU A 584 -5.49 -14.14 -36.78
C GLU A 584 -6.68 -13.17 -36.69
N HIS A 585 -7.24 -12.99 -35.49
CA HIS A 585 -8.36 -12.09 -35.23
C HIS A 585 -7.94 -10.76 -34.58
N GLY A 586 -6.64 -10.44 -34.59
CA GLY A 586 -6.11 -9.16 -34.12
C GLY A 586 -5.81 -9.07 -32.63
N PHE A 587 -5.84 -10.19 -31.89
CA PHE A 587 -5.53 -10.21 -30.46
C PHE A 587 -4.27 -11.04 -30.17
N GLU A 588 -3.22 -10.40 -29.67
CA GLU A 588 -2.05 -11.12 -29.16
C GLU A 588 -2.29 -11.53 -27.70
N SER A 589 -2.28 -12.83 -27.44
CA SER A 589 -2.50 -13.36 -26.09
C SER A 589 -1.22 -13.49 -25.29
N THR A 590 -1.22 -13.08 -24.02
CA THR A 590 -0.10 -13.32 -23.10
C THR A 590 -0.21 -14.71 -22.49
N VAL A 591 0.82 -15.54 -22.63
CA VAL A 591 0.84 -16.90 -22.06
C VAL A 591 1.57 -16.90 -20.72
N ILE A 592 0.89 -17.40 -19.69
CA ILE A 592 1.40 -17.53 -18.32
C ILE A 592 1.70 -19.01 -18.06
N PRO A 593 2.95 -19.37 -17.75
CA PRO A 593 3.33 -20.75 -17.56
C PRO A 593 2.65 -21.36 -16.34
N GLY A 594 2.39 -22.66 -16.43
CA GLY A 594 1.93 -23.46 -15.31
C GLY A 594 2.92 -24.58 -15.01
N VAL A 595 2.87 -25.11 -13.79
CA VAL A 595 3.65 -26.31 -13.46
C VAL A 595 3.04 -27.50 -14.20
N SER A 596 3.77 -28.09 -15.15
CA SER A 596 3.27 -29.23 -15.93
C SER A 596 3.15 -30.48 -15.07
N SER A 597 2.04 -31.21 -15.21
CA SER A 597 1.83 -32.51 -14.56
C SER A 597 2.88 -33.53 -14.96
N ALA A 598 3.47 -33.41 -16.15
CA ALA A 598 4.54 -34.27 -16.62
C ALA A 598 5.78 -34.26 -15.69
N LEU A 599 6.04 -33.14 -15.02
CA LEU A 599 7.18 -33.00 -14.11
C LEU A 599 6.74 -33.05 -12.65
N ALA A 600 5.64 -32.38 -12.30
CA ALA A 600 5.15 -32.35 -10.93
C ALA A 600 4.59 -33.69 -10.45
N GLY A 601 3.89 -34.43 -11.32
CA GLY A 601 3.33 -35.73 -10.95
C GLY A 601 4.38 -36.73 -10.45
N PRO A 602 5.44 -37.01 -11.23
CA PRO A 602 6.53 -37.87 -10.78
C PRO A 602 7.23 -37.31 -9.53
N LEU A 603 7.53 -36.00 -9.50
CA LEU A 603 8.23 -35.35 -8.39
C LEU A 603 7.50 -35.52 -7.06
N MET A 604 6.18 -35.29 -7.04
CA MET A 604 5.36 -35.41 -5.83
C MET A 604 5.22 -36.85 -5.32
N MET A 605 5.65 -37.82 -6.14
CA MET A 605 5.69 -39.25 -5.80
C MET A 605 7.11 -39.75 -5.51
N GLY A 606 8.10 -38.85 -5.43
CA GLY A 606 9.50 -39.24 -5.23
C GLY A 606 10.12 -39.91 -6.46
N ILE A 607 9.65 -39.60 -7.67
CA ILE A 607 10.18 -40.13 -8.92
C ILE A 607 10.89 -38.99 -9.68
N PRO A 608 12.23 -38.94 -9.66
CA PRO A 608 12.97 -37.96 -10.43
C PRO A 608 12.95 -38.36 -11.90
N VAL A 609 12.54 -37.46 -12.79
CA VAL A 609 12.49 -37.75 -14.24
C VAL A 609 13.89 -37.89 -14.87
N THR A 610 14.93 -37.39 -14.19
CA THR A 610 16.34 -37.54 -14.54
C THR A 610 17.17 -37.68 -13.28
N GLN A 611 18.19 -38.55 -13.30
CA GLN A 611 19.12 -38.73 -12.20
C GLN A 611 20.44 -39.33 -12.74
N ARG A 612 21.58 -38.78 -12.31
CA ARG A 612 22.89 -39.29 -12.72
C ARG A 612 23.03 -40.77 -12.34
N GLY A 613 23.55 -41.57 -13.27
CA GLY A 613 23.71 -43.02 -13.10
C GLY A 613 22.40 -43.83 -13.18
N VAL A 614 21.28 -43.18 -13.48
CA VAL A 614 19.97 -43.84 -13.69
C VAL A 614 19.31 -43.41 -15.01
N ALA A 615 19.10 -42.10 -15.20
CA ALA A 615 18.49 -41.52 -16.40
C ALA A 615 19.10 -40.15 -16.72
N GLU A 616 19.71 -40.04 -17.90
CA GLU A 616 20.45 -38.87 -18.40
C GLU A 616 19.60 -38.00 -19.33
N SER A 617 18.49 -38.55 -19.84
CA SER A 617 17.59 -37.86 -20.74
C SER A 617 16.13 -38.20 -20.43
N LEU A 618 15.22 -37.32 -20.85
CA LEU A 618 13.79 -37.57 -20.79
C LEU A 618 13.13 -37.29 -22.14
N ILE A 619 12.09 -38.04 -22.49
CA ILE A 619 11.18 -37.74 -23.60
C ILE A 619 9.77 -37.62 -23.06
N LEU A 620 9.07 -36.58 -23.48
CA LEU A 620 7.68 -36.32 -23.12
C LEU A 620 6.80 -36.45 -24.38
N CYS A 621 6.00 -37.51 -24.47
CA CYS A 621 5.09 -37.78 -25.58
C CYS A 621 3.61 -37.85 -25.14
N THR A 622 2.70 -37.81 -26.09
CA THR A 622 1.27 -38.16 -25.89
C THR A 622 1.05 -39.60 -26.32
N GLY A 623 0.15 -40.33 -25.65
CA GLY A 623 -0.31 -41.67 -26.04
C GLY A 623 -1.38 -41.67 -27.13
N VAL A 624 -1.93 -40.49 -27.47
CA VAL A 624 -3.01 -40.34 -28.45
C VAL A 624 -2.77 -39.12 -29.34
N GLY A 625 -2.87 -39.32 -30.65
CA GLY A 625 -2.77 -38.26 -31.66
C GLY A 625 -4.11 -37.60 -31.93
N ARG A 626 -4.11 -36.57 -32.79
CA ARG A 626 -5.32 -35.86 -33.21
C ARG A 626 -6.38 -36.85 -33.72
N GLN A 627 -7.64 -36.64 -33.32
CA GLN A 627 -8.78 -37.52 -33.66
C GLN A 627 -8.56 -38.99 -33.25
N GLY A 628 -7.79 -39.24 -32.18
CA GLY A 628 -7.59 -40.59 -31.66
C GLY A 628 -6.56 -41.42 -32.45
N ARG A 629 -5.87 -40.82 -33.43
CA ARG A 629 -4.86 -41.50 -34.26
C ARG A 629 -3.74 -42.10 -33.40
N ALA A 630 -3.21 -43.23 -33.85
CA ALA A 630 -2.01 -43.82 -33.27
C ALA A 630 -0.82 -42.87 -33.41
N VAL A 631 0.05 -42.88 -32.41
CA VAL A 631 1.26 -42.07 -32.34
C VAL A 631 2.47 -42.97 -32.49
N GLN A 632 3.55 -42.43 -33.04
CA GLN A 632 4.83 -43.13 -33.08
C GLN A 632 5.54 -42.92 -31.73
N LEU A 633 5.68 -43.99 -30.95
CA LEU A 633 6.36 -43.96 -29.66
C LEU A 633 7.89 -44.05 -29.84
N PRO A 634 8.69 -43.42 -28.96
CA PRO A 634 10.14 -43.52 -29.05
C PRO A 634 10.63 -44.93 -28.70
N GLY A 635 11.77 -45.34 -29.28
CA GLY A 635 12.47 -46.57 -28.97
C GLY A 635 13.22 -46.54 -27.63
N TYR A 636 13.53 -47.74 -27.13
CA TYR A 636 14.16 -47.93 -25.83
C TYR A 636 15.61 -47.44 -25.81
N ILE A 637 15.93 -46.61 -24.82
CA ILE A 637 17.30 -46.26 -24.45
C ILE A 637 17.40 -46.41 -22.93
N LYS A 638 18.38 -47.19 -22.46
CA LYS A 638 18.53 -47.51 -21.03
C LYS A 638 18.62 -46.26 -20.15
N SER A 639 19.39 -45.26 -20.56
CA SER A 639 19.56 -43.99 -19.82
C SER A 639 18.45 -42.95 -20.05
N ARG A 640 17.27 -43.35 -20.53
CA ARG A 640 16.16 -42.43 -20.84
C ARG A 640 14.91 -42.75 -20.03
N THR A 641 14.31 -41.70 -19.47
CA THR A 641 12.94 -41.75 -18.93
C THR A 641 11.94 -41.35 -20.01
N LEU A 642 10.91 -42.18 -20.23
CA LEU A 642 9.80 -41.87 -21.12
C LEU A 642 8.58 -41.45 -20.30
N LEU A 643 8.09 -40.24 -20.54
CA LEU A 643 6.85 -39.71 -19.97
C LEU A 643 5.77 -39.73 -21.05
N VAL A 644 4.63 -40.36 -20.75
CA VAL A 644 3.49 -40.45 -21.67
C VAL A 644 2.25 -39.84 -21.03
N LEU A 645 1.78 -38.72 -21.58
CA LEU A 645 0.49 -38.13 -21.21
C LEU A 645 -0.65 -38.73 -22.03
N MET A 646 -1.88 -38.64 -21.54
CA MET A 646 -3.09 -39.06 -22.28
C MET A 646 -3.04 -40.51 -22.79
N GLY A 647 -2.34 -41.40 -22.08
CA GLY A 647 -2.10 -42.79 -22.50
C GLY A 647 -2.74 -43.86 -21.63
N VAL A 648 -3.16 -43.54 -20.39
CA VAL A 648 -3.59 -44.55 -19.40
C VAL A 648 -4.76 -45.41 -19.90
N ALA A 649 -5.79 -44.80 -20.46
CA ALA A 649 -6.94 -45.52 -21.04
C ALA A 649 -6.56 -46.43 -22.25
N ARG A 650 -5.34 -46.32 -22.76
CA ARG A 650 -4.80 -47.15 -23.86
C ARG A 650 -3.55 -47.93 -23.44
N ILE A 651 -3.34 -48.11 -22.13
CA ILE A 651 -2.10 -48.70 -21.61
C ILE A 651 -1.80 -50.07 -22.22
N ALA A 652 -2.82 -50.92 -22.41
CA ALA A 652 -2.68 -52.23 -23.05
C ALA A 652 -2.04 -52.13 -24.45
N SER A 653 -2.58 -51.24 -25.29
CA SER A 653 -2.06 -51.01 -26.63
C SER A 653 -0.67 -50.36 -26.61
N ILE A 654 -0.40 -49.48 -25.65
CA ILE A 654 0.89 -48.81 -25.52
C ILE A 654 1.96 -49.80 -25.08
N VAL A 655 1.68 -50.65 -24.09
CA VAL A 655 2.59 -51.70 -23.61
C VAL A 655 2.91 -52.71 -24.72
N ASP A 656 1.90 -53.13 -25.49
CA ASP A 656 2.12 -54.00 -26.65
C ASP A 656 3.05 -53.35 -27.69
N VAL A 657 2.81 -52.08 -28.04
CA VAL A 657 3.69 -51.33 -28.95
C VAL A 657 5.10 -51.19 -28.40
N LEU A 658 5.26 -50.90 -27.11
CA LEU A 658 6.56 -50.68 -26.49
C LEU A 658 7.39 -51.97 -26.34
N THR A 659 6.76 -53.10 -26.06
CA THR A 659 7.46 -54.38 -25.77
C THR A 659 7.57 -55.31 -26.98
N SER A 660 6.70 -55.17 -27.98
CA SER A 660 6.76 -56.00 -29.19
C SER A 660 7.99 -55.69 -30.04
N ALA A 661 8.70 -56.75 -30.45
CA ALA A 661 9.88 -56.64 -31.32
C ALA A 661 9.52 -56.25 -32.76
N THR A 662 8.29 -56.53 -33.21
CA THR A 662 7.85 -56.35 -34.61
C THR A 662 6.92 -55.14 -34.80
N SER A 663 6.57 -54.43 -33.72
CA SER A 663 5.67 -53.29 -33.79
C SER A 663 6.26 -52.16 -34.64
N ARG A 664 5.44 -51.65 -35.57
CA ARG A 664 5.73 -50.43 -36.35
C ARG A 664 5.30 -49.14 -35.65
N GLY A 665 4.62 -49.25 -34.50
CA GLY A 665 4.17 -48.10 -33.71
C GLY A 665 5.26 -47.45 -32.86
N ARG A 666 6.49 -48.00 -32.90
CA ARG A 666 7.64 -47.52 -32.14
C ARG A 666 8.82 -47.26 -33.07
N ASP A 667 9.55 -46.17 -32.84
CA ASP A 667 10.79 -45.84 -33.56
C ASP A 667 12.02 -46.37 -32.81
N GLY A 668 12.42 -47.60 -33.11
CA GLY A 668 13.64 -48.22 -32.58
C GLY A 668 13.42 -49.49 -31.77
N THR A 669 14.37 -49.77 -30.86
CA THR A 669 14.49 -51.00 -30.06
C THR A 669 13.35 -51.20 -29.08
N ALA A 670 13.03 -52.47 -28.81
CA ALA A 670 11.98 -52.84 -27.87
C ALA A 670 12.35 -52.61 -26.41
N TYR A 671 11.33 -52.25 -25.64
CA TYR A 671 11.44 -52.06 -24.21
C TYR A 671 11.46 -53.44 -23.53
N PRO A 672 12.38 -53.68 -22.59
CA PRO A 672 12.36 -54.89 -21.78
C PRO A 672 11.07 -54.98 -20.97
N LYS A 673 10.48 -56.17 -20.86
CA LYS A 673 9.22 -56.38 -20.12
C LYS A 673 9.36 -56.08 -18.63
N GLN A 674 10.52 -56.38 -18.05
CA GLN A 674 10.85 -56.07 -16.66
C GLN A 674 11.09 -54.58 -16.39
N LEU A 675 11.08 -53.71 -17.42
CA LEU A 675 11.40 -52.30 -17.23
C LEU A 675 10.38 -51.64 -16.28
N PRO A 676 10.83 -50.87 -15.28
CA PRO A 676 9.95 -50.16 -14.36
C PRO A 676 9.01 -49.16 -15.07
N ILE A 677 7.78 -49.12 -14.58
CA ILE A 677 6.76 -48.14 -14.96
C ILE A 677 6.03 -47.64 -13.70
N ALA A 678 5.74 -46.34 -13.67
CA ALA A 678 4.83 -45.72 -12.72
C ALA A 678 3.65 -45.09 -13.46
N VAL A 679 2.43 -45.33 -13.00
CA VAL A 679 1.21 -44.65 -13.45
C VAL A 679 0.79 -43.68 -12.37
N VAL A 680 0.83 -42.38 -12.65
CA VAL A 680 0.46 -41.32 -11.72
C VAL A 680 -0.90 -40.76 -12.12
N GLU A 681 -1.87 -40.86 -11.22
CA GLU A 681 -3.25 -40.39 -11.39
C GLU A 681 -3.54 -39.23 -10.45
N ARG A 682 -4.30 -38.25 -10.94
CA ARG A 682 -4.73 -37.06 -10.21
C ARG A 682 -3.61 -36.38 -9.44
N ALA A 683 -2.43 -36.26 -10.07
CA ALA A 683 -1.24 -35.64 -9.48
C ALA A 683 -1.57 -34.35 -8.73
N SER A 684 -1.00 -34.19 -7.53
CA SER A 684 -1.23 -33.06 -6.60
C SER A 684 -2.62 -32.97 -5.96
N SER A 685 -3.58 -33.82 -6.34
CA SER A 685 -4.89 -33.86 -5.69
C SER A 685 -4.82 -34.63 -4.36
N PRO A 686 -5.70 -34.35 -3.39
CA PRO A 686 -5.76 -35.11 -2.14
C PRO A 686 -5.94 -36.62 -2.34
N ASP A 687 -6.62 -37.02 -3.41
CA ASP A 687 -6.89 -38.40 -3.81
C ASP A 687 -5.97 -38.91 -4.93
N GLN A 688 -4.79 -38.30 -5.08
CA GLN A 688 -3.77 -38.76 -6.03
C GLN A 688 -3.40 -40.23 -5.78
N ARG A 689 -2.97 -40.92 -6.84
CA ARG A 689 -2.53 -42.32 -6.74
C ARG A 689 -1.32 -42.56 -7.64
N VAL A 690 -0.38 -43.36 -7.17
CA VAL A 690 0.70 -43.91 -8.01
C VAL A 690 0.69 -45.44 -7.96
N VAL A 691 0.70 -46.05 -9.13
CA VAL A 691 0.82 -47.50 -9.32
C VAL A 691 2.20 -47.78 -9.91
N LEU A 692 3.03 -48.48 -9.16
CA LEU A 692 4.41 -48.85 -9.52
C LEU A 692 4.43 -50.32 -9.93
N SER A 693 4.96 -50.64 -11.10
CA SER A 693 5.05 -52.02 -11.60
C SER A 693 6.13 -52.14 -12.68
N THR A 694 6.14 -53.25 -13.41
CA THR A 694 6.90 -53.43 -14.65
C THR A 694 5.98 -53.31 -15.86
N LEU A 695 6.55 -53.14 -17.06
CA LEU A 695 5.77 -53.17 -18.30
C LEU A 695 5.00 -54.49 -18.49
N GLU A 696 5.47 -55.58 -17.88
CA GLU A 696 4.80 -56.89 -17.88
C GLU A 696 3.49 -56.92 -17.08
N HIS A 697 3.47 -56.29 -15.89
CA HIS A 697 2.39 -56.47 -14.92
C HIS A 697 1.47 -55.23 -14.76
N ILE A 698 1.84 -54.08 -15.32
CA ILE A 698 1.07 -52.84 -15.13
C ILE A 698 -0.37 -52.93 -15.65
N GLU A 699 -0.61 -53.68 -16.73
CA GLU A 699 -1.95 -53.86 -17.29
C GLU A 699 -2.85 -54.64 -16.32
N GLU A 700 -2.33 -55.70 -15.71
CA GLU A 700 -3.04 -56.49 -14.70
C GLU A 700 -3.31 -55.63 -13.45
N ALA A 701 -2.32 -54.88 -13.00
CA ALA A 701 -2.44 -53.98 -11.87
C ALA A 701 -3.61 -52.99 -12.07
N LEU A 702 -3.66 -52.30 -13.21
CA LEU A 702 -4.72 -51.32 -13.47
C LEU A 702 -6.10 -51.94 -13.68
N ARG A 703 -6.22 -53.15 -14.26
CA ARG A 703 -7.51 -53.84 -14.40
C ARG A 703 -8.16 -54.18 -13.05
N SER A 704 -7.35 -54.35 -12.00
CA SER A 704 -7.82 -54.61 -10.65
C SER A 704 -8.33 -53.36 -9.92
N MET A 705 -8.23 -52.18 -10.55
CA MET A 705 -8.50 -50.88 -9.92
C MET A 705 -9.45 -50.04 -10.78
N GLU A 706 -10.21 -49.16 -10.14
CA GLU A 706 -11.02 -48.16 -10.84
C GLU A 706 -10.13 -47.02 -11.36
N GLU A 707 -10.21 -46.67 -12.65
CA GLU A 707 -9.41 -45.59 -13.24
C GLU A 707 -9.74 -44.21 -12.66
N ARG A 708 -8.71 -43.40 -12.39
CA ARG A 708 -8.86 -42.01 -11.88
C ARG A 708 -8.23 -40.99 -12.83
N PRO A 709 -8.94 -40.56 -13.89
CA PRO A 709 -8.41 -39.52 -14.78
C PRO A 709 -8.32 -38.16 -14.07
N PRO A 710 -7.38 -37.28 -14.46
CA PRO A 710 -6.33 -37.50 -15.46
C PRO A 710 -5.14 -38.31 -14.91
N GLY A 711 -4.49 -39.10 -15.77
CA GLY A 711 -3.30 -39.88 -15.42
C GLY A 711 -2.20 -39.85 -16.48
N MET A 712 -0.96 -40.15 -16.05
CA MET A 712 0.24 -40.21 -16.88
C MET A 712 1.10 -41.42 -16.56
N MET A 713 1.99 -41.80 -17.49
CA MET A 713 2.95 -42.89 -17.33
C MET A 713 4.38 -42.36 -17.29
N VAL A 714 5.19 -42.94 -16.40
CA VAL A 714 6.63 -42.73 -16.28
C VAL A 714 7.30 -44.07 -16.50
N ILE A 715 8.06 -44.23 -17.57
CA ILE A 715 8.63 -45.51 -17.99
C ILE A 715 10.15 -45.39 -18.00
N GLY A 716 10.84 -46.31 -17.33
CA GLY A 716 12.29 -46.35 -17.25
C GLY A 716 12.80 -46.46 -15.82
N TRP A 717 14.10 -46.65 -15.69
CA TRP A 717 14.78 -46.91 -14.42
C TRP A 717 14.63 -45.80 -13.37
N ALA A 718 14.32 -44.57 -13.81
CA ALA A 718 13.98 -43.45 -12.95
C ALA A 718 12.83 -43.75 -11.96
N ALA A 719 11.87 -44.61 -12.34
CA ALA A 719 10.70 -44.92 -11.53
C ALA A 719 11.02 -45.57 -10.17
N LEU A 720 12.21 -46.17 -10.02
CA LEU A 720 12.67 -46.82 -8.78
C LEU A 720 13.81 -46.08 -8.07
N ALA A 721 14.26 -44.94 -8.61
CA ALA A 721 15.57 -44.36 -8.26
C ALA A 721 15.69 -43.92 -6.80
N LEU A 722 14.61 -43.43 -6.18
CA LEU A 722 14.60 -42.95 -4.80
C LEU A 722 13.96 -43.95 -3.81
N GLU A 723 13.69 -45.17 -4.26
CA GLU A 723 13.01 -46.16 -3.42
C GLU A 723 13.94 -46.81 -2.41
N GLY A 724 13.44 -47.02 -1.19
CA GLY A 724 14.22 -47.56 -0.09
C GLY A 724 15.45 -46.71 0.23
N LYS A 725 16.66 -47.26 0.05
CA LYS A 725 17.92 -46.53 0.23
C LYS A 725 18.31 -45.65 -0.98
N GLY A 726 17.53 -45.71 -2.06
CA GLY A 726 17.87 -45.09 -3.35
C GLY A 726 18.93 -45.87 -4.12
N ARG A 727 19.04 -45.56 -5.41
CA ARG A 727 19.99 -46.17 -6.36
C ARG A 727 20.59 -45.10 -7.26
N VAL A 728 21.88 -45.18 -7.54
CA VAL A 728 22.62 -44.24 -8.41
C VAL A 728 23.50 -44.95 -9.44
N ASP A 729 23.39 -46.28 -9.52
CA ASP A 729 24.31 -47.21 -10.18
C ASP A 729 23.61 -48.10 -11.22
N VAL A 730 22.37 -47.77 -11.61
CA VAL A 730 21.56 -48.58 -12.54
C VAL A 730 22.21 -48.68 -13.92
N LEU A 731 22.93 -47.64 -14.33
CA LEU A 731 23.70 -47.64 -15.58
C LEU A 731 25.08 -48.31 -15.45
N ASP A 732 25.56 -48.56 -14.22
CA ASP A 732 26.92 -49.07 -13.93
C ASP A 732 27.00 -50.60 -13.85
N GLY A 733 26.03 -51.31 -14.45
CA GLY A 733 26.05 -52.77 -14.55
C GLY A 733 25.36 -53.52 -13.40
N ALA A 734 24.46 -52.87 -12.65
CA ALA A 734 23.62 -53.53 -11.67
C ALA A 734 22.78 -54.68 -12.28
N ASP A 735 22.54 -55.74 -11.50
CA ASP A 735 21.62 -56.83 -11.89
C ASP A 735 20.19 -56.29 -11.92
N GLU A 736 19.69 -56.06 -13.14
CA GLU A 736 18.38 -55.50 -13.40
C GLU A 736 17.22 -56.31 -12.80
N ALA A 737 17.30 -57.65 -12.83
CA ALA A 737 16.24 -58.51 -12.33
C ALA A 737 16.19 -58.46 -10.80
N GLN A 738 17.36 -58.50 -10.15
CA GLN A 738 17.47 -58.35 -8.71
C GLN A 738 16.99 -56.96 -8.25
N VAL A 739 17.37 -55.90 -8.97
CA VAL A 739 16.96 -54.52 -8.64
C VAL A 739 15.45 -54.36 -8.69
N VAL A 740 14.79 -54.91 -9.71
CA VAL A 740 13.31 -54.87 -9.83
C VAL A 740 12.64 -55.69 -8.73
N GLN A 741 13.15 -56.89 -8.44
CA GLN A 741 12.65 -57.75 -7.35
C GLN A 741 12.73 -57.06 -5.98
N GLU A 742 13.88 -56.47 -5.65
CA GLU A 742 14.07 -55.71 -4.41
C GLU A 742 13.17 -54.47 -4.35
N TRP A 743 13.04 -53.75 -5.47
CA TRP A 743 12.19 -52.57 -5.56
C TRP A 743 10.72 -52.89 -5.30
N LEU A 744 10.19 -53.98 -5.87
CA LEU A 744 8.80 -54.39 -5.65
C LEU A 744 8.61 -55.23 -4.38
N GLY A 745 9.68 -55.65 -3.72
CA GLY A 745 9.60 -56.45 -2.49
C GLY A 745 8.96 -57.82 -2.70
N GLY A 746 9.12 -58.41 -3.90
CA GLY A 746 8.53 -59.69 -4.28
C GLY A 746 7.09 -59.64 -4.82
N GLU A 747 6.43 -58.48 -4.76
CA GLU A 747 5.09 -58.27 -5.34
C GLU A 747 5.16 -57.93 -6.85
N ALA A 748 4.04 -58.05 -7.57
CA ALA A 748 3.97 -57.66 -8.98
C ALA A 748 3.75 -56.14 -9.18
N TRP A 749 3.17 -55.45 -8.20
CA TRP A 749 3.01 -53.99 -8.19
C TRP A 749 2.89 -53.44 -6.77
N LYS A 750 3.10 -52.12 -6.64
CA LYS A 750 2.84 -51.35 -5.42
C LYS A 750 1.88 -50.20 -5.73
N VAL A 751 1.01 -49.89 -4.78
CA VAL A 751 0.11 -48.73 -4.87
C VAL A 751 0.38 -47.80 -3.71
N ARG A 752 0.45 -46.49 -3.99
CA ARG A 752 0.42 -45.45 -2.97
C ARG A 752 -0.70 -44.48 -3.30
N GLU A 753 -1.44 -44.09 -2.27
CA GLU A 753 -2.54 -43.15 -2.38
C GLU A 753 -2.29 -41.93 -1.50
N GLY A 754 -2.77 -40.78 -1.97
CA GLY A 754 -2.68 -39.50 -1.27
C GLY A 754 -1.33 -38.80 -1.41
N LEU A 755 -1.30 -37.56 -0.96
CA LEU A 755 -0.09 -36.75 -0.81
C LEU A 755 0.81 -37.33 0.29
N SER A 756 2.13 -37.18 0.15
CA SER A 756 3.04 -37.44 1.26
C SER A 756 2.75 -36.45 2.40
N ASP A 757 3.10 -36.81 3.64
CA ASP A 757 2.76 -35.98 4.79
C ASP A 757 3.49 -34.63 4.74
N GLU A 758 4.69 -34.58 4.17
CA GLU A 758 5.43 -33.33 3.94
C GLU A 758 4.70 -32.42 2.95
N TRP A 759 4.15 -32.99 1.86
CA TRP A 759 3.35 -32.22 0.91
C TRP A 759 2.02 -31.77 1.51
N LYS A 760 1.37 -32.60 2.34
CA LYS A 760 0.14 -32.21 3.05
C LYS A 760 0.40 -31.05 4.02
N GLU A 761 1.45 -31.13 4.81
CA GLU A 761 1.81 -30.09 5.78
C GLU A 761 2.16 -28.77 5.07
N LEU A 762 3.02 -28.85 4.05
CA LEU A 762 3.40 -27.68 3.25
C LEU A 762 2.16 -27.05 2.62
N LEU A 763 1.40 -27.81 1.85
CA LEU A 763 0.27 -27.29 1.08
C LEU A 763 -0.92 -26.88 1.95
N GLY A 764 -1.08 -27.49 3.13
CA GLY A 764 -2.07 -27.08 4.13
C GLY A 764 -1.72 -25.78 4.85
N SER A 765 -0.44 -25.39 4.90
CA SER A 765 0.02 -24.13 5.49
C SER A 765 -0.01 -22.93 4.53
N VAL A 766 -0.18 -23.18 3.22
CA VAL A 766 -0.25 -22.12 2.21
C VAL A 766 -1.66 -21.52 2.23
N GLU A 767 -1.81 -20.32 2.82
CA GLU A 767 -2.99 -19.49 2.58
C GLU A 767 -2.98 -19.00 1.12
N VAL A 768 -3.84 -19.57 0.27
CA VAL A 768 -4.00 -19.18 -1.14
C VAL A 768 -5.06 -18.12 -1.31
#